data_AF-A0A820M8R9-F1
#
_entry.id   AF-A0A820M8R9-F1
#
_cell.length_a   1.000
_cell.length_b   1.000
_cell.length_c   1.000
_cell.angle_alpha   90.00
_cell.angle_beta   90.00
_cell.angle_gamma   90.00
#
_symmetry.space_group_name_H-M   'P 1'
#
loop_
_entity.id
_entity.type
_entity.pdbx_description
1 polymer ?
#
loop_
_entity_poly.entity_id
_entity_poly.type
_entity_poly.pdbx_seq_one_letter_code
_entity_poly.pdbx_strand_id
1 'polypeptide(L)'
;MVSTSDDDDDHDHENEGNEQHQRVTTNNNYLRKCLLCNIEQPLRSHHCDFCNRCVLKYDHHCPYLETCIGEYNHRYFWCFLLTTDILIVWSIMLSSGSFVPFSDWSSWLHINKFRLFAMHVLIISLCATTILLCIHSFFALTNSTTWERVSRHRITYLNRLPDEDLNPFHQGYCHNFFYSFLCHRIKEQQWDIVYKRRVEEHVTFMGSSPSTTANKTEEKVVSNGVNHDSPIATKGFAVESDSSPFKLFDFERRVPKADDVFIRVHYCGICHSDIHQAKNEWHTAKYPMVPGHEITGVVEQVGSNVRNFRVGDHVGVGCMVDSCLHCNSCKKNLEQYCPDTCYTYNSTELDKVTPTYGGYSNFITVKERFVCKIPKNLPLDGAAPLLCAGITTYSPLRQYNVGKNTRMGVIGLGGLGHMAVKFGVAMGADVTVISTSESKRDNATKLGAKAFLVSKDAEQLKGAENSFHFIIDTVSAPHDVVSMINLLSFQGVYCMVGASPKPVEIPTFVLLFKRPIVTGSLIGGMKETQEMLDFCGKHGITCEIEKIEATPEQINVAYDRTLKSDLLKYLSLDAAAPLPCVGITTYSPLRQYNVGKNTRMGVISLDGLGHMAVKFGIAICAHITVISTLESKHDNATKLGAKV
;
A
#
# COMPACT_ATOMS: atom_id res chain seq x y z
N MET A 1 -47.13 -55.49 35.48
CA MET A 1 -45.71 -55.66 35.10
C MET A 1 -45.34 -54.37 34.39
N VAL A 2 -44.75 -53.36 35.04
CA VAL A 2 -43.31 -53.22 35.37
C VAL A 2 -42.51 -53.45 34.07
N SER A 3 -41.74 -52.53 33.47
CA SER A 3 -41.14 -51.25 33.89
C SER A 3 -40.37 -50.62 32.71
N THR A 4 -40.27 -49.26 32.71
CA THR A 4 -39.09 -48.37 32.42
C THR A 4 -38.34 -48.52 31.08
N SER A 5 -37.92 -47.47 30.36
CA SER A 5 -37.62 -46.05 30.66
C SER A 5 -37.63 -45.29 29.32
N ASP A 6 -38.33 -44.17 29.19
CA ASP A 6 -37.83 -42.78 29.36
C ASP A 6 -36.60 -42.51 28.46
N ASP A 7 -36.71 -41.75 27.37
CA ASP A 7 -36.79 -40.29 27.38
C ASP A 7 -37.13 -39.72 25.99
N ASP A 8 -37.80 -38.58 26.03
CA ASP A 8 -38.38 -37.80 24.95
C ASP A 8 -37.34 -37.14 24.02
N ASP A 9 -37.62 -37.11 22.72
CA ASP A 9 -37.08 -36.11 21.79
C ASP A 9 -38.24 -35.63 20.91
N ASP A 10 -38.88 -34.54 21.34
CA ASP A 10 -39.83 -33.77 20.54
C ASP A 10 -39.11 -32.59 19.87
N HIS A 11 -39.50 -32.39 18.61
CA HIS A 11 -38.94 -31.48 17.63
C HIS A 11 -38.87 -30.02 18.05
N ASP A 12 -37.82 -29.32 17.59
CA ASP A 12 -37.96 -27.98 17.02
C ASP A 12 -36.97 -27.78 15.87
N HIS A 13 -37.53 -27.47 14.69
CA HIS A 13 -36.83 -27.21 13.44
C HIS A 13 -36.31 -25.76 13.36
N GLU A 14 -35.34 -25.58 12.45
CA GLU A 14 -34.94 -24.33 11.77
C GLU A 14 -33.83 -23.48 12.42
N ASN A 15 -32.58 -23.68 11.97
CA ASN A 15 -31.97 -22.85 10.91
C ASN A 15 -30.60 -23.42 10.50
N GLU A 16 -30.61 -24.43 9.61
CA GLU A 16 -29.39 -24.97 8.99
C GLU A 16 -28.89 -24.00 7.89
N GLY A 17 -28.14 -22.99 8.30
CA GLY A 17 -27.40 -22.09 7.42
C GLY A 17 -26.04 -22.66 7.00
N ASN A 18 -26.06 -23.68 6.15
CA ASN A 18 -25.02 -24.08 5.19
C ASN A 18 -23.53 -23.93 5.63
N GLU A 19 -23.09 -24.73 6.60
CA GLU A 19 -21.66 -25.01 6.84
C GLU A 19 -21.07 -25.91 5.74
N GLN A 20 -20.87 -25.39 4.53
CA GLN A 20 -19.96 -26.04 3.56
C GLN A 20 -18.52 -25.60 3.83
N HIS A 21 -17.94 -26.06 4.95
CA HIS A 21 -16.49 -26.04 5.20
C HIS A 21 -15.93 -27.46 5.10
N GLN A 22 -15.78 -27.98 3.88
CA GLN A 22 -15.02 -29.21 3.66
C GLN A 22 -13.54 -28.98 4.00
N ARG A 23 -13.07 -29.63 5.07
CA ARG A 23 -11.70 -29.50 5.61
C ARG A 23 -10.70 -30.15 4.66
N VAL A 24 -9.87 -29.34 4.00
CA VAL A 24 -8.65 -29.81 3.33
C VAL A 24 -7.51 -29.74 4.34
N THR A 25 -7.05 -30.91 4.80
CA THR A 25 -5.83 -31.04 5.60
C THR A 25 -4.62 -30.95 4.67
N THR A 26 -3.88 -29.84 4.73
CA THR A 26 -2.55 -29.73 4.13
C THR A 26 -1.51 -30.33 5.09
N ASN A 27 -0.35 -30.76 4.57
CA ASN A 27 0.75 -31.39 5.34
C ASN A 27 1.39 -30.50 6.43
N ASN A 28 0.79 -29.34 6.74
CA ASN A 28 1.15 -28.46 7.86
C ASN A 28 -0.08 -28.31 8.78
N ASN A 29 -0.12 -29.07 9.86
CA ASN A 29 -1.30 -29.33 10.70
C ASN A 29 -1.91 -28.13 11.49
N TYR A 30 -1.55 -26.88 11.17
CA TYR A 30 -1.97 -25.67 11.91
C TYR A 30 -2.72 -24.62 11.09
N LEU A 31 -2.69 -24.70 9.75
CA LEU A 31 -3.29 -23.69 8.87
C LEU A 31 -4.64 -24.21 8.35
N ARG A 32 -5.71 -23.51 8.72
CA ARG A 32 -7.06 -23.77 8.20
C ARG A 32 -7.25 -22.93 6.94
N LYS A 33 -7.90 -23.44 5.90
CA LYS A 33 -8.28 -22.62 4.74
C LYS A 33 -9.67 -22.04 4.95
N CYS A 34 -9.83 -20.73 4.80
CA CYS A 34 -11.15 -20.11 4.72
C CYS A 34 -11.68 -20.31 3.30
N LEU A 35 -12.83 -20.95 3.14
CA LEU A 35 -13.40 -21.20 1.81
C LEU A 35 -14.08 -19.95 1.23
N LEU A 36 -14.61 -19.07 2.09
CA LEU A 36 -15.24 -17.81 1.68
C LEU A 36 -14.21 -16.78 1.20
N CYS A 37 -13.11 -16.62 1.93
CA CYS A 37 -12.01 -15.73 1.54
C CYS A 37 -11.02 -16.37 0.56
N ASN A 38 -11.06 -17.70 0.41
CA ASN A 38 -10.06 -18.49 -0.32
C ASN A 38 -8.60 -18.20 0.10
N ILE A 39 -8.37 -17.92 1.39
CA ILE A 39 -7.04 -17.70 1.98
C ILE A 39 -6.71 -18.80 2.98
N GLU A 40 -5.42 -19.06 3.19
CA GLU A 40 -4.96 -19.78 4.38
C GLU A 40 -5.12 -18.85 5.59
N GLN A 41 -5.94 -19.25 6.55
CA GLN A 41 -6.17 -18.51 7.79
C GLN A 41 -4.94 -18.63 8.70
N PRO A 42 -4.27 -17.51 9.01
CA PRO A 42 -3.22 -17.50 10.01
C PRO A 42 -3.76 -17.93 11.37
N LEU A 43 -2.88 -18.40 12.26
CA LEU A 43 -3.26 -18.80 13.61
C LEU A 43 -3.97 -17.64 14.33
N ARG A 44 -5.03 -17.98 15.09
CA ARG A 44 -5.92 -17.01 15.77
C ARG A 44 -6.75 -16.11 14.84
N SER A 45 -6.85 -16.40 13.55
CA SER A 45 -7.78 -15.71 12.66
C SER A 45 -9.13 -16.41 12.53
N HIS A 46 -10.16 -15.63 12.21
CA HIS A 46 -11.53 -16.12 11.98
C HIS A 46 -12.22 -15.29 10.88
N HIS A 47 -13.05 -15.94 10.05
CA HIS A 47 -13.87 -15.25 9.05
C HIS A 47 -15.09 -14.63 9.72
N CYS A 48 -15.28 -13.33 9.58
CA CYS A 48 -16.49 -12.68 10.04
C CYS A 48 -17.49 -12.58 8.89
N ASP A 49 -18.67 -13.17 9.05
CA ASP A 49 -19.72 -13.14 8.03
C ASP A 49 -20.25 -11.73 7.80
N PHE A 50 -20.40 -10.93 8.86
CA PHE A 50 -20.86 -9.53 8.76
C PHE A 50 -19.90 -8.64 7.97
N CYS A 51 -18.59 -8.78 8.17
CA CYS A 51 -17.59 -8.01 7.43
C CYS A 51 -17.12 -8.71 6.15
N ASN A 52 -17.60 -9.93 5.89
CA ASN A 52 -17.19 -10.82 4.83
C ASN A 52 -15.65 -10.89 4.63
N ARG A 53 -14.90 -10.99 5.73
CA ARG A 53 -13.43 -11.07 5.70
C ARG A 53 -12.86 -11.82 6.89
N CYS A 54 -11.67 -12.40 6.70
CA CYS A 54 -10.87 -12.95 7.80
C CYS A 54 -10.19 -11.85 8.62
N VAL A 55 -10.20 -12.02 9.95
CA VAL A 55 -9.67 -11.04 10.90
C VAL A 55 -8.64 -11.72 11.80
N LEU A 56 -7.46 -11.11 11.92
CA LEU A 56 -6.37 -11.59 12.78
C LEU A 56 -6.68 -11.35 14.27
N LYS A 57 -6.36 -12.34 15.11
CA LYS A 57 -6.75 -12.38 16.54
C LYS A 57 -8.19 -11.91 16.72
N TYR A 58 -9.10 -12.53 15.97
CA TYR A 58 -10.49 -12.14 15.95
C TYR A 58 -11.09 -12.24 17.36
N ASP A 59 -11.69 -11.15 17.82
CA ASP A 59 -12.36 -11.09 19.11
C ASP A 59 -13.88 -11.20 18.94
N HIS A 60 -14.48 -10.24 18.26
CA HIS A 60 -15.89 -10.21 17.91
C HIS A 60 -16.16 -9.19 16.80
N HIS A 61 -17.34 -9.26 16.18
CA HIS A 61 -17.88 -8.16 15.37
C HIS A 61 -18.64 -7.20 16.30
N CYS A 62 -18.24 -5.92 16.35
CA CYS A 62 -18.91 -4.93 17.18
C CYS A 62 -20.01 -4.23 16.36
N PRO A 63 -21.30 -4.42 16.70
CA PRO A 63 -22.39 -3.80 15.96
C PRO A 63 -22.42 -2.27 16.10
N TYR A 64 -21.91 -1.72 17.22
CA TYR A 64 -21.87 -0.27 17.45
C TYR A 64 -20.83 0.43 16.57
N LEU A 65 -19.68 -0.22 16.37
CA LEU A 65 -18.61 0.31 15.51
C LEU A 65 -18.72 -0.19 14.06
N GLU A 66 -19.65 -1.09 13.77
CA GLU A 66 -19.87 -1.72 12.46
C GLU A 66 -18.57 -2.30 11.88
N THR A 67 -17.72 -2.86 12.75
CA THR A 67 -16.41 -3.39 12.38
C THR A 67 -15.99 -4.50 13.33
N CYS A 68 -15.09 -5.36 12.87
CA CYS A 68 -14.51 -6.41 13.69
C CYS A 68 -13.47 -5.85 14.64
N ILE A 69 -13.48 -6.31 15.89
CA ILE A 69 -12.42 -6.10 16.86
C ILE A 69 -11.45 -7.26 16.79
N GLY A 70 -10.16 -6.96 16.61
CA GLY A 70 -9.09 -7.95 16.52
C GLY A 70 -7.71 -7.37 16.81
N GLU A 71 -6.64 -8.04 16.39
CA GLU A 71 -5.23 -7.73 16.71
C GLU A 71 -4.89 -6.23 16.58
N TYR A 72 -5.47 -5.63 15.56
CA TYR A 72 -5.07 -4.38 14.95
C TYR A 72 -5.79 -3.17 15.57
N ASN A 73 -7.00 -3.39 16.09
CA ASN A 73 -7.85 -2.33 16.61
C ASN A 73 -8.35 -2.55 18.05
N HIS A 74 -8.05 -3.68 18.69
CA HIS A 74 -8.49 -3.97 20.07
C HIS A 74 -8.09 -2.89 21.08
N ARG A 75 -6.88 -2.33 20.98
CA ARG A 75 -6.43 -1.22 21.86
C ARG A 75 -7.30 0.03 21.73
N TYR A 76 -7.75 0.34 20.51
CA TYR A 76 -8.54 1.54 20.25
C TYR A 76 -9.97 1.33 20.69
N PHE A 77 -10.49 0.10 20.57
CA PHE A 77 -11.75 -0.29 21.18
C PHE A 77 -11.71 -0.13 22.71
N TRP A 78 -10.62 -0.57 23.36
CA TRP A 78 -10.44 -0.34 24.79
C TRP A 78 -10.35 1.15 25.15
N CYS A 79 -9.58 1.95 24.38
CA CYS A 79 -9.52 3.40 24.58
C CYS A 79 -10.88 4.05 24.41
N PHE A 80 -11.66 3.61 23.42
CA PHE A 80 -13.03 4.06 23.20
C PHE A 80 -13.89 3.81 24.44
N LEU A 81 -13.91 2.59 24.98
CA LEU A 81 -14.65 2.27 26.20
C LEU A 81 -14.21 3.15 27.38
N LEU A 82 -12.91 3.32 27.60
CA LEU A 82 -12.39 4.19 28.67
C LEU A 82 -12.84 5.65 28.49
N THR A 83 -12.71 6.19 27.27
CA THR A 83 -13.11 7.59 27.02
C THR A 83 -14.63 7.77 27.10
N THR A 84 -15.40 6.76 26.71
CA THR A 84 -16.86 6.75 26.86
C THR A 84 -17.24 6.75 28.34
N ASP A 85 -16.59 5.96 29.18
CA ASP A 85 -16.83 5.98 30.63
C ASP A 85 -16.52 7.36 31.22
N ILE A 86 -15.39 7.98 30.86
CA ILE A 86 -15.01 9.32 31.32
C ILE A 86 -16.07 10.36 30.91
N LEU A 87 -16.55 10.29 29.66
CA LEU A 87 -17.58 11.20 29.15
C LEU A 87 -18.92 11.00 29.83
N ILE A 88 -19.32 9.76 30.09
CA ILE A 88 -20.56 9.46 30.82
C ILE A 88 -20.47 9.97 32.26
N VAL A 89 -19.34 9.75 32.94
CA VAL A 89 -19.11 10.29 34.30
C VAL A 89 -19.19 11.82 34.28
N TRP A 90 -18.54 12.48 33.33
CA TRP A 90 -18.62 13.93 33.19
C TRP A 90 -20.05 14.42 32.90
N SER A 91 -20.79 13.68 32.08
CA SER A 91 -22.20 13.98 31.77
C SER A 91 -23.11 13.80 32.99
N ILE A 92 -22.86 12.79 33.83
CA ILE A 92 -23.54 12.59 35.12
C ILE A 92 -23.24 13.77 36.05
N MET A 93 -21.98 14.23 36.12
CA MET A 93 -21.62 15.39 36.93
C MET A 93 -22.35 16.66 36.47
N LEU A 94 -22.36 16.95 35.16
CA LEU A 94 -23.09 18.09 34.60
C LEU A 94 -24.61 17.99 34.84
N SER A 95 -25.17 16.80 34.63
CA SER A 95 -26.59 16.55 34.86
C SER A 95 -26.96 16.70 36.34
N SER A 96 -26.07 16.34 37.27
CA SER A 96 -26.27 16.50 38.71
C SER A 96 -26.30 17.98 39.13
N GLY A 97 -25.48 18.83 38.50
CA GLY A 97 -25.48 20.28 38.73
C GLY A 97 -26.68 21.02 38.13
N SER A 98 -27.46 20.35 37.27
CA SER A 98 -28.62 20.94 36.58
C SER A 98 -29.95 20.76 37.34
N PHE A 99 -29.92 20.14 38.53
CA PHE A 99 -31.13 19.94 39.34
C PHE A 99 -31.58 21.26 39.98
N VAL A 100 -32.87 21.55 39.84
CA VAL A 100 -33.48 22.74 40.44
C VAL A 100 -34.02 22.38 41.82
N PRO A 101 -33.57 23.05 42.91
CA PRO A 101 -34.09 22.82 44.25
C PRO A 101 -35.53 23.34 44.39
N PHE A 102 -36.36 22.64 45.17
CA PHE A 102 -37.73 23.05 45.48
C PHE A 102 -38.11 22.53 46.87
N SER A 103 -39.04 23.21 47.55
CA SER A 103 -39.37 22.94 48.96
C SER A 103 -40.26 21.70 49.18
N ASP A 104 -41.08 21.32 48.20
CA ASP A 104 -41.93 20.13 48.27
C ASP A 104 -41.53 19.06 47.23
N TRP A 105 -41.66 17.80 47.63
CA TRP A 105 -41.20 16.63 46.88
C TRP A 105 -41.94 16.43 45.54
N SER A 106 -43.25 16.71 45.50
CA SER A 106 -44.07 16.53 44.29
C SER A 106 -43.65 17.50 43.19
N SER A 107 -43.53 18.78 43.51
CA SER A 107 -43.11 19.81 42.56
C SER A 107 -41.66 19.62 42.14
N TRP A 108 -40.78 19.19 43.05
CA TRP A 108 -39.40 18.84 42.71
C TRP A 108 -39.34 17.70 41.68
N LEU A 109 -40.10 16.62 41.88
CA LEU A 109 -40.19 15.52 40.92
C LEU A 109 -40.77 15.97 39.57
N HIS A 110 -41.85 16.74 39.57
CA HIS A 110 -42.49 17.21 38.34
C HIS A 110 -41.55 18.06 37.47
N ILE A 111 -40.73 18.91 38.09
CA ILE A 111 -39.77 19.78 37.41
C ILE A 111 -38.52 18.99 36.95
N ASN A 112 -38.07 18.02 37.75
CA ASN A 112 -36.82 17.30 37.49
C ASN A 112 -37.00 15.92 36.83
N LYS A 113 -38.22 15.43 36.58
CA LYS A 113 -38.48 14.08 36.04
C LYS A 113 -37.70 13.74 34.77
N PHE A 114 -37.53 14.69 33.84
CA PHE A 114 -36.75 14.46 32.62
C PHE A 114 -35.24 14.39 32.90
N ARG A 115 -34.75 15.16 33.88
CA ARG A 115 -33.35 15.12 34.35
C ARG A 115 -33.06 13.81 35.08
N LEU A 116 -34.01 13.34 35.89
CA LEU A 116 -33.95 12.03 36.53
C LEU A 116 -33.90 10.91 35.49
N PHE A 117 -34.78 10.94 34.48
CA PHE A 117 -34.76 9.95 33.41
C PHE A 117 -33.41 9.94 32.66
N ALA A 118 -32.88 11.11 32.30
CA ALA A 118 -31.56 11.22 31.67
C ALA A 118 -30.44 10.68 32.56
N MET A 119 -30.44 10.98 33.87
CA MET A 119 -29.50 10.41 34.84
C MET A 119 -29.58 8.88 34.91
N HIS A 120 -30.78 8.29 34.92
CA HIS A 120 -30.92 6.83 34.97
C HIS A 120 -30.35 6.17 33.71
N VAL A 121 -30.59 6.75 32.52
CA VAL A 121 -30.03 6.25 31.26
C VAL A 121 -28.50 6.33 31.28
N LEU A 122 -27.93 7.43 31.77
CA LEU A 122 -26.47 7.60 31.89
C LEU A 122 -25.86 6.59 32.87
N ILE A 123 -26.51 6.32 34.01
CA ILE A 123 -26.05 5.34 35.00
C ILE A 123 -26.06 3.92 34.41
N ILE A 124 -27.14 3.52 33.75
CA ILE A 124 -27.23 2.20 33.10
C ILE A 124 -26.16 2.06 32.02
N SER A 125 -25.96 3.12 31.22
CA SER A 125 -24.94 3.14 30.18
C SER A 125 -23.54 2.99 30.78
N LEU A 126 -23.23 3.73 31.86
CA LEU A 126 -21.95 3.63 32.57
C LEU A 126 -21.70 2.21 33.09
N CYS A 127 -22.71 1.58 33.71
CA CYS A 127 -22.57 0.21 34.20
C CYS A 127 -22.25 -0.77 33.06
N ALA A 128 -22.96 -0.67 31.93
CA ALA A 128 -22.75 -1.55 30.78
C ALA A 128 -21.35 -1.36 30.16
N THR A 129 -20.92 -0.11 29.94
CA THR A 129 -19.61 0.19 29.36
C THR A 129 -18.46 -0.14 30.29
N THR A 130 -18.63 0.07 31.61
CA THR A 130 -17.63 -0.31 32.63
C THR A 130 -17.43 -1.83 32.68
N ILE A 131 -18.52 -2.62 32.65
CA ILE A 131 -18.41 -4.09 32.61
C ILE A 131 -17.63 -4.54 31.38
N LEU A 132 -17.93 -3.96 30.23
CA LEU A 132 -17.25 -4.27 28.98
C LEU A 132 -15.76 -3.86 29.06
N LEU A 133 -15.46 -2.68 29.60
CA LEU A 133 -14.09 -2.23 29.83
C LEU A 133 -13.32 -3.20 30.73
N CYS A 134 -13.92 -3.68 31.81
CA CYS A 134 -13.33 -4.68 32.71
C CYS A 134 -13.04 -6.01 31.99
N ILE A 135 -13.98 -6.53 31.21
CA ILE A 135 -13.80 -7.77 30.43
C ILE A 135 -12.65 -7.63 29.43
N HIS A 136 -12.64 -6.55 28.64
CA HIS A 136 -11.59 -6.34 27.65
C HIS A 136 -10.23 -6.02 28.28
N SER A 137 -10.20 -5.44 29.49
CA SER A 137 -8.99 -5.31 30.30
C SER A 137 -8.44 -6.67 30.71
N PHE A 138 -9.30 -7.57 31.17
CA PHE A 138 -8.93 -8.94 31.51
C PHE A 138 -8.41 -9.73 30.29
N PHE A 139 -9.05 -9.60 29.13
CA PHE A 139 -8.61 -10.24 27.89
C PHE A 139 -7.26 -9.72 27.41
N ALA A 140 -7.04 -8.40 27.48
CA ALA A 140 -5.75 -7.81 27.19
C ALA A 140 -4.66 -8.34 28.13
N LEU A 141 -4.93 -8.42 29.44
CA LEU A 141 -4.00 -8.90 30.47
C LEU A 141 -3.67 -10.39 30.33
N THR A 142 -4.63 -11.20 29.88
CA THR A 142 -4.43 -12.65 29.68
C THR A 142 -4.05 -13.03 28.25
N ASN A 143 -4.04 -12.07 27.31
CA ASN A 143 -3.86 -12.29 25.87
C ASN A 143 -4.82 -13.34 25.29
N SER A 144 -6.06 -13.34 25.79
CA SER A 144 -7.17 -14.11 25.23
C SER A 144 -8.09 -13.22 24.41
N THR A 145 -8.99 -13.82 23.64
CA THR A 145 -10.10 -13.12 22.98
C THR A 145 -11.44 -13.71 23.43
N THR A 146 -12.52 -12.95 23.23
CA THR A 146 -13.90 -13.39 23.43
C THR A 146 -14.17 -14.67 22.62
N TRP A 147 -13.81 -14.66 21.34
CA TRP A 147 -13.93 -15.81 20.44
C TRP A 147 -13.19 -17.06 20.97
N GLU A 148 -11.94 -16.91 21.42
CA GLU A 148 -11.15 -18.04 21.93
C GLU A 148 -11.72 -18.65 23.21
N ARG A 149 -12.37 -17.86 24.06
CA ARG A 149 -13.01 -18.34 25.28
C ARG A 149 -14.36 -18.98 25.02
N VAL A 150 -15.20 -18.34 24.21
CA VAL A 150 -16.57 -18.82 23.93
C VAL A 150 -16.56 -20.02 22.97
N SER A 151 -15.60 -20.07 22.05
CA SER A 151 -15.58 -21.06 20.97
C SER A 151 -14.40 -22.03 21.04
N ARG A 152 -13.79 -22.18 22.22
CA ARG A 152 -12.59 -22.99 22.45
C ARG A 152 -12.68 -24.38 21.80
N HIS A 153 -13.77 -25.11 22.04
CA HIS A 153 -13.98 -26.47 21.52
C HIS A 153 -14.10 -26.53 19.98
N ARG A 154 -14.49 -25.42 19.33
CA ARG A 154 -14.57 -25.29 17.86
C ARG A 154 -13.24 -24.89 17.22
N ILE A 155 -12.24 -24.51 18.02
CA ILE A 155 -10.94 -24.04 17.53
C ILE A 155 -9.93 -25.19 17.54
N THR A 156 -9.51 -25.60 16.35
CA THR A 156 -8.70 -26.82 16.11
C THR A 156 -7.35 -26.86 16.83
N TYR A 157 -6.77 -25.70 17.14
CA TYR A 157 -5.50 -25.61 17.86
C TYR A 157 -5.66 -25.45 19.38
N LEU A 158 -6.88 -25.16 19.88
CA LEU A 158 -7.17 -25.06 21.32
C LEU A 158 -7.85 -26.31 21.85
N ASN A 159 -8.74 -26.93 21.08
CA ASN A 159 -9.48 -28.12 21.48
C ASN A 159 -8.63 -29.40 21.57
N ARG A 160 -7.36 -29.34 21.17
CA ARG A 160 -6.36 -30.41 21.30
C ARG A 160 -5.43 -30.22 22.49
N LEU A 161 -5.55 -29.13 23.24
CA LEU A 161 -4.72 -28.90 24.41
C LEU A 161 -5.20 -29.78 25.57
N PRO A 162 -4.27 -30.35 26.36
CA PRO A 162 -4.59 -31.32 27.41
C PRO A 162 -5.28 -30.69 28.64
N ASP A 163 -5.19 -29.38 28.80
CA ASP A 163 -5.80 -28.60 29.88
C ASP A 163 -6.79 -27.58 29.27
N GLU A 164 -8.03 -27.61 29.75
CA GLU A 164 -9.11 -26.75 29.27
C GLU A 164 -8.89 -25.28 29.63
N ASP A 165 -8.16 -24.99 30.72
CA ASP A 165 -7.85 -23.63 31.17
C ASP A 165 -6.54 -23.08 30.60
N LEU A 166 -5.74 -23.93 29.93
CA LEU A 166 -4.45 -23.52 29.38
C LEU A 166 -4.65 -22.51 28.23
N ASN A 167 -4.11 -21.30 28.42
CA ASN A 167 -3.95 -20.31 27.37
C ASN A 167 -2.50 -20.33 26.83
N PRO A 168 -2.26 -20.90 25.63
CA PRO A 168 -0.92 -20.99 25.04
C PRO A 168 -0.34 -19.64 24.62
N PHE A 169 -1.10 -18.54 24.70
CA PHE A 169 -0.66 -17.20 24.33
C PHE A 169 -0.40 -16.29 25.53
N HIS A 170 -0.63 -16.74 26.76
CA HIS A 170 -0.47 -15.90 27.95
C HIS A 170 1.00 -15.68 28.36
N GLN A 171 1.68 -14.66 27.85
CA GLN A 171 3.11 -14.44 28.11
C GLN A 171 3.41 -13.74 29.46
N GLY A 172 2.46 -13.74 30.39
CA GLY A 172 2.52 -13.02 31.68
C GLY A 172 1.83 -11.66 31.65
N TYR A 173 1.23 -11.24 32.77
CA TYR A 173 0.39 -10.04 32.85
C TYR A 173 1.11 -8.77 32.41
N CYS A 174 2.34 -8.54 32.88
CA CYS A 174 3.12 -7.36 32.50
C CYS A 174 3.42 -7.37 31.00
N HIS A 175 3.91 -8.48 30.45
CA HIS A 175 4.22 -8.59 29.02
C HIS A 175 2.98 -8.31 28.16
N ASN A 176 1.86 -8.92 28.52
CA ASN A 176 0.59 -8.78 27.84
C ASN A 176 0.02 -7.35 27.94
N PHE A 177 0.15 -6.69 29.09
CA PHE A 177 -0.22 -5.29 29.27
C PHE A 177 0.61 -4.38 28.36
N PHE A 178 1.94 -4.54 28.37
CA PHE A 178 2.84 -3.78 27.50
C PHE A 178 2.54 -4.03 26.02
N TYR A 179 2.26 -5.28 25.64
CA TYR A 179 1.88 -5.66 24.28
C TYR A 179 0.56 -5.01 23.85
N SER A 180 -0.47 -5.10 24.68
CA SER A 180 -1.83 -4.65 24.35
C SER A 180 -1.99 -3.13 24.38
N PHE A 181 -1.29 -2.42 25.29
CA PHE A 181 -1.53 -1.00 25.54
C PHE A 181 -0.35 -0.07 25.23
N LEU A 182 0.90 -0.52 25.39
CA LEU A 182 2.09 0.36 25.33
C LEU A 182 2.96 0.14 24.10
N CYS A 183 2.81 -0.97 23.37
CA CYS A 183 3.38 -1.14 22.05
C CYS A 183 2.61 -0.28 21.02
N HIS A 184 2.91 1.02 20.99
CA HIS A 184 2.64 1.87 19.81
C HIS A 184 3.32 1.32 18.57
N ARG A 185 4.37 0.55 18.85
CA ARG A 185 5.23 -0.09 17.90
C ARG A 185 4.98 -1.60 17.80
N ILE A 186 4.08 -1.98 16.91
CA ILE A 186 3.64 -3.34 16.72
C ILE A 186 4.84 -4.13 16.16
N LYS A 187 5.05 -5.39 16.53
CA LYS A 187 5.71 -6.45 15.74
C LYS A 187 4.60 -7.45 15.49
N GLU A 188 4.36 -7.86 14.24
CA GLU A 188 3.44 -8.98 13.99
C GLU A 188 3.98 -10.14 14.81
N GLN A 189 3.28 -10.48 15.89
CA GLN A 189 3.65 -11.64 16.67
C GLN A 189 3.27 -12.84 15.82
N GLN A 190 4.30 -13.60 15.44
CA GLN A 190 4.16 -14.90 14.81
C GLN A 190 3.56 -15.86 15.84
N TRP A 191 2.22 -15.88 15.92
CA TRP A 191 1.46 -16.64 16.91
C TRP A 191 1.73 -18.14 16.80
N ASP A 192 2.09 -18.62 15.62
CA ASP A 192 2.58 -19.97 15.36
C ASP A 192 3.88 -20.28 16.12
N ILE A 193 4.82 -19.33 16.19
CA ILE A 193 6.06 -19.48 16.98
C ILE A 193 5.75 -19.44 18.48
N VAL A 194 4.88 -18.53 18.92
CA VAL A 194 4.47 -18.44 20.33
C VAL A 194 3.76 -19.72 20.77
N TYR A 195 2.86 -20.23 19.93
CA TYR A 195 2.13 -21.47 20.15
C TYR A 195 3.07 -22.67 20.20
N LYS A 196 3.94 -22.85 19.19
CA LYS A 196 4.91 -23.95 19.15
C LYS A 196 5.82 -23.96 20.37
N ARG A 197 6.44 -22.81 20.69
CA ARG A 197 7.30 -22.68 21.86
C ARG A 197 6.59 -23.11 23.14
N ARG A 198 5.38 -22.63 23.38
CA ARG A 198 4.67 -22.91 24.63
C ARG A 198 4.15 -24.35 24.69
N VAL A 199 3.66 -24.90 23.58
CA VAL A 199 3.21 -26.30 23.52
C VAL A 199 4.41 -27.24 23.66
N GLU A 200 5.55 -26.92 23.04
CA GLU A 200 6.81 -27.67 23.19
C GLU A 200 7.36 -27.58 24.62
N GLU A 201 7.33 -26.40 25.28
CA GLU A 201 7.67 -26.21 26.69
C GLU A 201 6.76 -27.03 27.63
N HIS A 202 5.45 -27.11 27.33
CA HIS A 202 4.53 -27.93 28.10
C HIS A 202 4.79 -29.43 27.92
N VAL A 203 5.16 -29.86 26.71
CA VAL A 203 5.53 -31.25 26.40
C VAL A 203 6.89 -31.62 27.02
N THR A 204 7.87 -30.70 27.05
CA THR A 204 9.17 -30.94 27.70
C THR A 204 9.10 -30.88 29.23
N PHE A 205 8.19 -30.11 29.82
CA PHE A 205 7.94 -30.13 31.26
C PHE A 205 7.32 -31.45 31.74
N MET A 206 6.59 -32.16 30.86
CA MET A 206 6.06 -33.51 31.14
C MET A 206 6.98 -34.66 30.70
N GLY A 207 8.09 -34.36 30.01
CA GLY A 207 8.97 -35.36 29.40
C GLY A 207 10.44 -35.17 29.77
N SER A 208 10.81 -35.47 31.02
CA SER A 208 12.21 -35.57 31.45
C SER A 208 12.73 -37.01 31.34
N SER A 209 13.54 -37.28 30.31
CA SER A 209 14.77 -38.10 30.43
C SER A 209 15.66 -37.98 29.18
N PRO A 210 16.99 -37.82 29.32
CA PRO A 210 17.90 -37.71 28.19
C PRO A 210 18.49 -39.07 27.82
N SER A 211 18.64 -39.34 26.52
CA SER A 211 19.72 -40.20 26.05
C SER A 211 20.24 -39.78 24.67
N THR A 212 21.57 -39.74 24.64
CA THR A 212 22.53 -39.48 23.57
C THR A 212 22.43 -40.42 22.37
N THR A 213 22.78 -39.95 21.17
CA THR A 213 23.98 -40.41 20.41
C THR A 213 24.14 -39.70 19.06
N ALA A 214 25.39 -39.73 18.59
CA ALA A 214 26.02 -38.88 17.58
C ALA A 214 25.99 -39.43 16.15
N ASN A 215 26.61 -38.64 15.25
CA ASN A 215 27.14 -38.94 13.90
C ASN A 215 26.12 -38.87 12.75
N LYS A 216 26.42 -38.31 11.56
CA LYS A 216 27.69 -38.07 10.88
C LYS A 216 27.51 -36.99 9.80
N THR A 217 28.57 -36.23 9.56
CA THR A 217 28.81 -35.32 8.43
C THR A 217 28.97 -36.08 7.11
N GLU A 218 28.36 -35.57 6.04
CA GLU A 218 28.88 -35.68 4.66
C GLU A 218 28.62 -34.38 3.90
N GLU A 219 29.71 -33.63 3.68
CA GLU A 219 29.79 -32.61 2.63
C GLU A 219 29.77 -33.31 1.27
N LYS A 220 28.84 -32.88 0.40
CA LYS A 220 28.99 -33.09 -1.04
C LYS A 220 29.13 -31.74 -1.73
N VAL A 221 30.36 -31.48 -2.17
CA VAL A 221 30.68 -30.55 -3.24
C VAL A 221 29.98 -31.05 -4.51
N VAL A 222 29.04 -30.26 -5.03
CA VAL A 222 28.50 -30.45 -6.39
C VAL A 222 28.63 -29.14 -7.14
N SER A 223 29.35 -29.25 -8.25
CA SER A 223 29.68 -28.27 -9.27
C SER A 223 28.52 -27.39 -9.73
N ASN A 224 28.82 -26.11 -9.96
CA ASN A 224 27.99 -25.09 -10.59
C ASN A 224 27.53 -25.48 -12.01
N GLY A 225 26.48 -26.29 -12.12
CA GLY A 225 25.67 -26.43 -13.32
C GLY A 225 24.25 -25.98 -12.99
N VAL A 226 23.82 -24.85 -13.56
CA VAL A 226 22.43 -24.39 -13.43
C VAL A 226 21.55 -25.46 -14.09
N ASN A 227 20.73 -26.13 -13.28
CA ASN A 227 19.79 -27.12 -13.76
C ASN A 227 18.65 -26.38 -14.50
N HIS A 228 18.53 -26.55 -15.81
CA HIS A 228 17.61 -25.79 -16.66
C HIS A 228 16.12 -26.12 -16.45
N ASP A 229 15.78 -27.06 -15.57
CA ASP A 229 14.42 -27.57 -15.38
C ASP A 229 13.79 -27.22 -14.02
N SER A 230 14.45 -26.42 -13.17
CA SER A 230 13.95 -26.04 -11.84
C SER A 230 13.75 -24.52 -11.72
N PRO A 231 12.75 -24.04 -10.96
CA PRO A 231 12.58 -22.62 -10.69
C PRO A 231 13.87 -21.97 -10.19
N ILE A 232 14.13 -20.74 -10.63
CA ILE A 232 15.39 -20.04 -10.41
C ILE A 232 15.28 -19.21 -9.13
N ALA A 233 16.05 -19.59 -8.11
CA ALA A 233 16.17 -18.85 -6.86
C ALA A 233 16.61 -17.41 -7.14
N THR A 234 15.76 -16.46 -6.73
CA THR A 234 15.91 -15.03 -7.00
C THR A 234 15.78 -14.26 -5.68
N LYS A 235 16.55 -13.19 -5.56
CA LYS A 235 16.49 -12.28 -4.41
C LYS A 235 16.08 -10.91 -4.88
N GLY A 236 15.20 -10.25 -4.13
CA GLY A 236 14.82 -8.88 -4.40
C GLY A 236 14.42 -8.12 -3.16
N PHE A 237 13.96 -6.89 -3.37
CA PHE A 237 13.44 -6.02 -2.33
C PHE A 237 11.95 -5.88 -2.52
N ALA A 238 11.19 -6.33 -1.52
CA ALA A 238 9.74 -6.27 -1.54
C ALA A 238 9.19 -5.36 -0.45
N VAL A 239 7.99 -4.85 -0.70
CA VAL A 239 7.08 -4.32 0.30
C VAL A 239 5.92 -5.31 0.48
N GLU A 240 5.44 -5.46 1.71
CA GLU A 240 4.36 -6.37 2.08
C GLU A 240 3.02 -5.63 2.33
N SER A 241 3.08 -4.30 2.42
CA SER A 241 1.94 -3.39 2.54
C SER A 241 2.32 -1.96 2.11
N ASP A 242 1.31 -1.10 2.02
CA ASP A 242 1.40 0.34 1.69
C ASP A 242 2.28 1.20 2.62
N SER A 243 2.67 0.63 3.76
CA SER A 243 3.37 1.29 4.85
C SER A 243 4.58 0.49 5.34
N SER A 244 4.81 -0.69 4.77
CA SER A 244 5.97 -1.51 5.08
C SER A 244 7.24 -0.91 4.45
N PRO A 245 8.38 -0.88 5.19
CA PRO A 245 9.65 -0.60 4.55
C PRO A 245 10.03 -1.76 3.63
N PHE A 246 10.85 -1.48 2.62
CA PHE A 246 11.50 -2.53 1.84
C PHE A 246 12.21 -3.54 2.76
N LYS A 247 12.21 -4.81 2.35
CA LYS A 247 13.02 -5.89 2.95
C LYS A 247 13.56 -6.79 1.86
N LEU A 248 14.63 -7.53 2.17
CA LEU A 248 15.06 -8.64 1.34
C LEU A 248 13.95 -9.69 1.28
N PHE A 249 13.68 -10.17 0.08
CA PHE A 249 12.63 -11.12 -0.24
C PHE A 249 13.18 -12.17 -1.20
N ASP A 250 13.22 -13.42 -0.73
CA ASP A 250 13.58 -14.57 -1.55
C ASP A 250 12.33 -15.11 -2.25
N PHE A 251 12.43 -15.36 -3.55
CA PHE A 251 11.36 -15.91 -4.36
C PHE A 251 11.93 -16.72 -5.53
N GLU A 252 11.06 -17.44 -6.22
CA GLU A 252 11.45 -18.21 -7.39
C GLU A 252 10.94 -17.54 -8.66
N ARG A 253 11.81 -17.45 -9.66
CA ARG A 253 11.40 -17.13 -11.02
C ARG A 253 11.22 -18.39 -11.83
N ARG A 254 10.21 -18.39 -12.68
CA ARG A 254 10.01 -19.50 -13.61
C ARG A 254 11.22 -19.67 -14.54
N VAL A 255 11.45 -20.92 -14.92
CA VAL A 255 12.37 -21.28 -15.99
C VAL A 255 11.97 -20.54 -17.29
N PRO A 256 12.94 -20.05 -18.08
CA PRO A 256 12.67 -19.47 -19.39
C PRO A 256 11.97 -20.49 -20.30
N LYS A 257 10.79 -20.15 -20.82
CA LYS A 257 10.11 -20.91 -21.87
C LYS A 257 10.80 -20.64 -23.21
N ALA A 258 10.32 -21.29 -24.26
CA ALA A 258 10.94 -21.21 -25.60
C ALA A 258 11.10 -19.76 -26.12
N ASP A 259 10.16 -18.87 -25.82
CA ASP A 259 10.16 -17.48 -26.30
C ASP A 259 10.65 -16.47 -25.23
N ASP A 260 11.25 -16.93 -24.13
CA ASP A 260 11.69 -16.06 -23.04
C ASP A 260 13.18 -15.76 -23.04
N VAL A 261 13.52 -14.61 -22.46
CA VAL A 261 14.88 -14.16 -22.18
C VAL A 261 15.04 -14.08 -20.67
N PHE A 262 16.10 -14.69 -20.15
CA PHE A 262 16.51 -14.57 -18.75
C PHE A 262 17.63 -13.55 -18.63
N ILE A 263 17.44 -12.58 -17.74
CA ILE A 263 18.26 -11.39 -17.65
C ILE A 263 18.76 -11.26 -16.22
N ARG A 264 20.08 -11.14 -16.05
CA ARG A 264 20.68 -10.64 -14.82
C ARG A 264 20.53 -9.13 -14.79
N VAL A 265 19.87 -8.62 -13.76
CA VAL A 265 19.64 -7.19 -13.57
C VAL A 265 20.91 -6.54 -13.04
N HIS A 266 21.35 -5.47 -13.69
CA HIS A 266 22.48 -4.66 -13.22
C HIS A 266 21.99 -3.35 -12.58
N TYR A 267 20.99 -2.71 -13.19
CA TYR A 267 20.41 -1.48 -12.69
C TYR A 267 18.89 -1.54 -12.78
N CYS A 268 18.23 -0.93 -11.80
CA CYS A 268 16.81 -0.62 -11.87
C CYS A 268 16.58 0.82 -11.41
N GLY A 269 15.81 1.57 -12.19
CA GLY A 269 15.40 2.91 -11.80
C GLY A 269 14.25 2.96 -10.81
N ILE A 270 14.19 4.09 -10.10
CA ILE A 270 13.15 4.42 -9.14
C ILE A 270 12.26 5.50 -9.74
N CYS A 271 11.03 5.13 -10.07
CA CYS A 271 10.03 6.03 -10.64
C CYS A 271 8.93 6.35 -9.62
N HIS A 272 8.21 7.45 -9.82
CA HIS A 272 7.03 7.79 -9.00
C HIS A 272 5.97 6.67 -9.06
N SER A 273 5.85 5.96 -10.18
CA SER A 273 4.95 4.81 -10.30
C SER A 273 5.31 3.68 -9.31
N ASP A 274 6.59 3.46 -9.02
CA ASP A 274 6.99 2.47 -8.00
C ASP A 274 6.51 2.92 -6.62
N ILE A 275 6.60 4.22 -6.33
CA ILE A 275 6.14 4.81 -5.06
C ILE A 275 4.62 4.74 -4.94
N HIS A 276 3.87 5.19 -5.96
CA HIS A 276 2.41 5.17 -5.94
C HIS A 276 1.85 3.75 -5.78
N GLN A 277 2.46 2.76 -6.45
CA GLN A 277 2.08 1.36 -6.33
C GLN A 277 2.46 0.78 -4.96
N ALA A 278 3.70 0.99 -4.51
CA ALA A 278 4.19 0.49 -3.22
C ALA A 278 3.48 1.13 -2.02
N LYS A 279 2.96 2.35 -2.16
CA LYS A 279 2.12 3.05 -1.16
C LYS A 279 0.62 2.90 -1.40
N ASN A 280 0.22 2.10 -2.40
CA ASN A 280 -1.17 1.87 -2.79
C ASN A 280 -2.01 3.14 -3.01
N GLU A 281 -1.39 4.23 -3.48
CA GLU A 281 -2.06 5.53 -3.69
C GLU A 281 -3.08 5.49 -4.85
N TRP A 282 -2.97 4.48 -5.73
CA TRP A 282 -3.93 4.20 -6.79
C TRP A 282 -4.90 3.06 -6.44
N HIS A 283 -4.88 2.54 -5.20
CA HIS A 283 -5.79 1.49 -4.72
C HIS A 283 -5.81 0.20 -5.55
N THR A 284 -4.67 -0.16 -6.15
CA THR A 284 -4.51 -1.34 -7.03
C THR A 284 -3.35 -2.25 -6.62
N ALA A 285 -2.72 -2.02 -5.45
CA ALA A 285 -1.55 -2.78 -5.01
C ALA A 285 -1.89 -4.24 -4.64
N LYS A 286 -1.03 -5.15 -5.08
CA LYS A 286 -0.99 -6.58 -4.77
C LYS A 286 0.32 -6.86 -4.07
N TYR A 287 0.25 -7.28 -2.81
CA TYR A 287 1.40 -7.60 -1.98
C TYR A 287 1.60 -9.12 -1.82
N PRO A 288 2.83 -9.63 -1.59
CA PRO A 288 4.08 -8.87 -1.57
C PRO A 288 4.38 -8.30 -2.96
N MET A 289 4.97 -7.10 -3.01
CA MET A 289 5.28 -6.40 -4.25
C MET A 289 6.79 -6.19 -4.31
N VAL A 290 7.40 -6.65 -5.40
CA VAL A 290 8.78 -6.30 -5.79
C VAL A 290 8.66 -5.25 -6.91
N PRO A 291 8.85 -3.95 -6.63
CA PRO A 291 8.74 -2.90 -7.64
C PRO A 291 9.89 -2.91 -8.65
N GLY A 292 9.90 -1.92 -9.54
CA GLY A 292 10.95 -1.71 -10.52
C GLY A 292 10.52 -2.11 -11.92
N HIS A 293 10.45 -1.12 -12.81
CA HIS A 293 10.05 -1.27 -14.22
C HIS A 293 10.93 -0.45 -15.18
N GLU A 294 12.13 -0.10 -14.70
CA GLU A 294 13.16 0.64 -15.43
C GLU A 294 14.44 -0.20 -15.40
N ILE A 295 14.41 -1.38 -16.04
CA ILE A 295 15.39 -2.45 -15.79
C ILE A 295 16.42 -2.47 -16.91
N THR A 296 17.71 -2.46 -16.58
CA THR A 296 18.79 -2.80 -17.53
C THR A 296 19.70 -3.87 -16.99
N GLY A 297 20.20 -4.71 -17.89
CA GLY A 297 20.95 -5.89 -17.52
C GLY A 297 21.59 -6.61 -18.68
N VAL A 298 22.03 -7.83 -18.41
CA VAL A 298 22.72 -8.69 -19.37
C VAL A 298 21.97 -10.01 -19.49
N VAL A 299 21.77 -10.48 -20.72
CA VAL A 299 21.14 -11.78 -20.99
C VAL A 299 22.03 -12.91 -20.48
N GLU A 300 21.48 -13.79 -19.64
CA GLU A 300 22.16 -14.99 -19.14
C GLU A 300 21.70 -16.27 -19.84
N GLN A 301 20.42 -16.35 -20.19
CA GLN A 301 19.85 -17.49 -20.92
C GLN A 301 18.79 -17.00 -21.89
N VAL A 302 18.62 -17.72 -22.99
CA VAL A 302 17.55 -17.51 -23.96
C VAL A 302 16.80 -18.82 -24.21
N GLY A 303 15.50 -18.73 -24.43
CA GLY A 303 14.68 -19.85 -24.87
C GLY A 303 15.02 -20.28 -26.30
N SER A 304 14.63 -21.50 -26.65
CA SER A 304 14.95 -22.13 -27.95
C SER A 304 14.38 -21.42 -29.17
N ASN A 305 13.35 -20.60 -29.01
CA ASN A 305 12.70 -19.83 -30.07
C ASN A 305 13.13 -18.37 -30.14
N VAL A 306 13.91 -17.87 -29.17
CA VAL A 306 14.44 -16.51 -29.19
C VAL A 306 15.36 -16.33 -30.41
N ARG A 307 15.22 -15.19 -31.11
CA ARG A 307 16.00 -14.88 -32.32
C ARG A 307 16.72 -13.55 -32.28
N ASN A 308 16.22 -12.60 -31.50
CA ASN A 308 16.69 -11.23 -31.47
C ASN A 308 17.80 -11.00 -30.43
N PHE A 309 17.94 -11.90 -29.45
CA PHE A 309 18.89 -11.77 -28.35
C PHE A 309 19.76 -13.02 -28.20
N ARG A 310 20.96 -12.82 -27.67
CA ARG A 310 21.89 -13.89 -27.26
C ARG A 310 22.47 -13.58 -25.88
N VAL A 311 22.99 -14.61 -25.24
CA VAL A 311 23.73 -14.48 -23.97
C VAL A 311 24.83 -13.43 -24.10
N GLY A 312 24.94 -12.55 -23.10
CA GLY A 312 25.89 -11.44 -23.07
C GLY A 312 25.37 -10.13 -23.69
N ASP A 313 24.21 -10.12 -24.36
CA ASP A 313 23.65 -8.88 -24.88
C ASP A 313 23.18 -7.95 -23.74
N HIS A 314 23.40 -6.65 -23.93
CA HIS A 314 22.87 -5.59 -23.06
C HIS A 314 21.42 -5.29 -23.43
N VAL A 315 20.52 -5.46 -22.46
CA VAL A 315 19.08 -5.40 -22.69
C VAL A 315 18.37 -4.58 -21.63
N GLY A 316 17.17 -4.11 -21.97
CA GLY A 316 16.28 -3.39 -21.09
C GLY A 316 14.87 -3.98 -21.06
N VAL A 317 14.20 -3.86 -19.92
CA VAL A 317 12.79 -4.21 -19.72
C VAL A 317 12.07 -3.02 -19.11
N GLY A 318 11.01 -2.57 -19.77
CA GLY A 318 10.20 -1.43 -19.34
C GLY A 318 9.01 -1.83 -18.48
N CYS A 319 7.87 -1.17 -18.69
CA CYS A 319 6.66 -1.32 -17.86
C CYS A 319 5.81 -2.55 -18.15
N MET A 320 6.09 -3.30 -19.23
CA MET A 320 5.30 -4.44 -19.67
C MET A 320 6.18 -5.67 -19.86
N VAL A 321 5.61 -6.85 -19.57
CA VAL A 321 6.29 -8.15 -19.75
C VAL A 321 5.52 -9.12 -20.64
N ASP A 322 4.22 -8.87 -20.89
CA ASP A 322 3.38 -9.67 -21.77
C ASP A 322 2.12 -8.91 -22.21
N SER A 323 1.42 -9.42 -23.24
CA SER A 323 0.07 -8.97 -23.64
C SER A 323 -0.61 -10.03 -24.53
N CYS A 324 -1.90 -9.87 -24.88
CA CYS A 324 -2.60 -10.89 -25.70
C CYS A 324 -2.03 -11.07 -27.12
N LEU A 325 -1.24 -10.12 -27.63
CA LEU A 325 -0.66 -10.09 -28.98
C LEU A 325 -1.62 -10.10 -30.19
N HIS A 326 -2.93 -10.27 -30.02
CA HIS A 326 -3.88 -10.42 -31.13
C HIS A 326 -4.96 -9.33 -31.22
N CYS A 327 -5.14 -8.51 -30.17
CA CYS A 327 -6.14 -7.43 -30.19
C CYS A 327 -5.73 -6.26 -31.12
N ASN A 328 -6.66 -5.33 -31.36
CA ASN A 328 -6.43 -4.19 -32.25
C ASN A 328 -5.24 -3.32 -31.82
N SER A 329 -5.05 -3.12 -30.51
CA SER A 329 -3.91 -2.36 -29.98
C SER A 329 -2.58 -3.09 -30.24
N CYS A 330 -2.50 -4.38 -29.89
CA CYS A 330 -1.31 -5.20 -30.12
C CYS A 330 -0.93 -5.30 -31.61
N LYS A 331 -1.91 -5.48 -32.51
CA LYS A 331 -1.68 -5.49 -33.96
C LYS A 331 -1.09 -4.19 -34.49
N LYS A 332 -1.30 -3.08 -33.78
CA LYS A 332 -0.74 -1.75 -34.09
C LYS A 332 0.57 -1.46 -33.36
N ASN A 333 1.14 -2.43 -32.63
CA ASN A 333 2.29 -2.26 -31.73
C ASN A 333 2.01 -1.21 -30.65
N LEU A 334 0.80 -1.25 -30.12
CA LEU A 334 0.33 -0.43 -29.00
C LEU A 334 -0.03 -1.35 -27.83
N GLU A 335 0.91 -2.23 -27.45
CA GLU A 335 0.70 -3.25 -26.42
C GLU A 335 0.25 -2.64 -25.09
N GLN A 336 0.64 -1.41 -24.76
CA GLN A 336 0.24 -0.71 -23.54
C GLN A 336 -1.26 -0.44 -23.43
N TYR A 337 -1.96 -0.38 -24.56
CA TYR A 337 -3.41 -0.20 -24.62
C TYR A 337 -4.15 -1.53 -24.83
N CYS A 338 -3.47 -2.66 -24.62
CA CYS A 338 -4.11 -3.97 -24.57
C CYS A 338 -4.91 -4.12 -23.27
N PRO A 339 -6.17 -4.61 -23.31
CA PRO A 339 -6.92 -4.92 -22.08
C PRO A 339 -6.23 -5.97 -21.20
N ASP A 340 -5.43 -6.84 -21.81
CA ASP A 340 -4.69 -7.93 -21.17
C ASP A 340 -3.19 -7.65 -21.01
N THR A 341 -2.77 -6.39 -20.96
CA THR A 341 -1.36 -6.06 -20.68
C THR A 341 -0.94 -6.61 -19.32
N CYS A 342 0.17 -7.35 -19.29
CA CYS A 342 0.83 -7.77 -18.07
C CYS A 342 1.95 -6.77 -17.76
N TYR A 343 1.79 -6.05 -16.64
CA TYR A 343 2.81 -5.09 -16.19
C TYR A 343 3.96 -5.79 -15.48
N THR A 344 5.14 -5.18 -15.49
CA THR A 344 6.40 -5.77 -14.98
C THR A 344 6.35 -6.16 -13.50
N TYR A 345 5.51 -5.48 -12.72
CA TYR A 345 5.20 -5.81 -11.34
C TYR A 345 3.77 -5.39 -11.01
N ASN A 346 3.29 -5.79 -9.83
CA ASN A 346 1.91 -5.53 -9.38
C ASN A 346 0.83 -6.04 -10.36
N SER A 347 1.15 -7.06 -11.13
CA SER A 347 0.30 -7.68 -12.14
C SER A 347 0.34 -9.19 -12.00
N THR A 348 -0.30 -9.87 -12.94
CA THR A 348 -0.13 -11.30 -13.16
C THR A 348 0.35 -11.52 -14.58
N GLU A 349 1.04 -12.63 -14.83
CA GLU A 349 1.28 -13.10 -16.20
C GLU A 349 -0.06 -13.38 -16.91
N LEU A 350 -0.01 -13.72 -18.20
CA LEU A 350 -1.22 -13.96 -18.98
C LEU A 350 -2.08 -15.12 -18.45
N ASP A 351 -1.50 -16.02 -17.66
CA ASP A 351 -2.24 -17.08 -16.96
C ASP A 351 -3.18 -16.54 -15.86
N LYS A 352 -3.07 -15.25 -15.54
CA LYS A 352 -3.83 -14.51 -14.52
C LYS A 352 -3.64 -15.03 -13.09
N VAL A 353 -2.68 -15.92 -12.87
CA VAL A 353 -2.39 -16.56 -11.58
C VAL A 353 -0.99 -16.22 -11.10
N THR A 354 0.01 -16.30 -11.98
CA THR A 354 1.42 -16.12 -11.61
C THR A 354 1.71 -14.63 -11.40
N PRO A 355 2.11 -14.18 -10.19
CA PRO A 355 2.43 -12.78 -9.92
C PRO A 355 3.68 -12.32 -10.70
N THR A 356 3.66 -11.09 -11.19
CA THR A 356 4.84 -10.45 -11.79
C THR A 356 5.65 -9.73 -10.72
N TYR A 357 6.96 -9.98 -10.65
CA TYR A 357 7.91 -9.31 -9.76
C TYR A 357 8.95 -8.52 -10.57
N GLY A 358 9.14 -7.25 -10.20
CA GLY A 358 9.91 -6.27 -10.95
C GLY A 358 11.42 -6.33 -10.75
N GLY A 359 12.08 -5.25 -11.19
CA GLY A 359 13.52 -5.11 -11.30
C GLY A 359 14.26 -4.80 -10.02
N TYR A 360 13.58 -4.63 -8.87
CA TYR A 360 14.26 -4.58 -7.58
C TYR A 360 14.70 -5.99 -7.15
N SER A 361 15.26 -6.76 -8.07
CA SER A 361 15.68 -8.13 -7.90
C SER A 361 16.88 -8.43 -8.79
N ASN A 362 17.65 -9.47 -8.46
CA ASN A 362 18.90 -9.81 -9.15
C ASN A 362 18.69 -10.41 -10.55
N PHE A 363 17.52 -10.99 -10.83
CA PHE A 363 17.19 -11.60 -12.11
C PHE A 363 15.79 -11.22 -12.57
N ILE A 364 15.49 -11.37 -13.86
CA ILE A 364 14.13 -11.32 -14.42
C ILE A 364 14.00 -12.23 -15.66
N THR A 365 12.86 -12.90 -15.81
CA THR A 365 12.50 -13.70 -17.00
C THR A 365 11.38 -12.99 -17.73
N VAL A 366 11.55 -12.67 -19.01
CA VAL A 366 10.58 -11.88 -19.80
C VAL A 366 10.45 -12.46 -21.21
N LYS A 367 9.25 -12.41 -21.78
CA LYS A 367 9.05 -12.78 -23.19
C LYS A 367 9.88 -11.87 -24.09
N GLU A 368 10.53 -12.46 -25.10
CA GLU A 368 11.41 -11.77 -26.04
C GLU A 368 10.82 -10.47 -26.61
N ARG A 369 9.53 -10.47 -26.96
CA ARG A 369 8.84 -9.31 -27.53
C ARG A 369 8.83 -8.07 -26.62
N PHE A 370 8.97 -8.27 -25.31
CA PHE A 370 8.93 -7.22 -24.30
C PHE A 370 10.32 -6.84 -23.76
N VAL A 371 11.37 -7.29 -24.45
CA VAL A 371 12.77 -6.93 -24.18
C VAL A 371 13.26 -5.97 -25.25
N CYS A 372 13.97 -4.91 -24.84
CA CYS A 372 14.61 -3.96 -25.75
C CYS A 372 16.13 -4.15 -25.76
N LYS A 373 16.76 -3.84 -26.89
CA LYS A 373 18.23 -3.73 -26.97
C LYS A 373 18.66 -2.36 -26.49
N ILE A 374 19.65 -2.32 -25.60
CA ILE A 374 20.31 -1.07 -25.22
C ILE A 374 21.43 -0.78 -26.23
N PRO A 375 21.42 0.38 -26.91
CA PRO A 375 22.51 0.78 -27.78
C PRO A 375 23.85 0.75 -27.04
N LYS A 376 24.90 0.21 -27.68
CA LYS A 376 26.21 -0.01 -27.04
C LYS A 376 26.87 1.25 -26.49
N ASN A 377 26.51 2.41 -27.03
CA ASN A 377 27.04 3.71 -26.63
C ASN A 377 26.25 4.37 -25.50
N LEU A 378 25.13 3.78 -25.05
CA LEU A 378 24.42 4.23 -23.87
C LEU A 378 24.87 3.40 -22.66
N PRO A 379 25.24 4.06 -21.55
CA PRO A 379 25.57 3.34 -20.33
C PRO A 379 24.27 2.78 -19.71
N LEU A 380 24.33 1.56 -19.17
CA LEU A 380 23.14 0.81 -18.74
C LEU A 380 22.34 1.54 -17.63
N ASP A 381 23.06 2.19 -16.73
CA ASP A 381 22.52 2.99 -15.64
C ASP A 381 21.73 4.22 -16.14
N GLY A 382 22.28 4.96 -17.10
CA GLY A 382 21.65 6.14 -17.71
C GLY A 382 20.55 5.78 -18.71
N ALA A 383 20.52 4.53 -19.19
CA ALA A 383 19.51 4.01 -20.11
C ALA A 383 18.28 3.42 -19.40
N ALA A 384 18.46 2.87 -18.19
CA ALA A 384 17.37 2.34 -17.36
C ALA A 384 16.11 3.21 -17.32
N PRO A 385 16.20 4.55 -17.10
CA PRO A 385 15.00 5.35 -16.88
C PRO A 385 14.36 5.79 -18.20
N LEU A 386 15.06 5.60 -19.33
CA LEU A 386 14.49 5.79 -20.64
C LEU A 386 13.33 4.81 -20.88
N LEU A 387 13.38 3.63 -20.26
CA LEU A 387 12.38 2.56 -20.41
C LEU A 387 11.02 2.89 -19.80
N CYS A 388 10.92 3.96 -19.00
CA CYS A 388 9.65 4.50 -18.51
C CYS A 388 9.54 6.00 -18.81
N ALA A 389 10.29 6.87 -18.11
CA ALA A 389 10.23 8.32 -18.31
C ALA A 389 10.59 8.75 -19.74
N GLY A 390 11.57 8.07 -20.35
CA GLY A 390 11.96 8.33 -21.72
C GLY A 390 10.83 8.07 -22.70
N ILE A 391 10.34 6.83 -22.77
CA ILE A 391 9.27 6.46 -23.71
C ILE A 391 7.96 7.21 -23.44
N THR A 392 7.60 7.44 -22.18
CA THR A 392 6.37 8.18 -21.79
C THR A 392 6.36 9.60 -22.35
N THR A 393 7.54 10.23 -22.46
CA THR A 393 7.64 11.58 -23.03
C THR A 393 7.95 11.56 -24.52
N TYR A 394 8.67 10.58 -25.03
CA TYR A 394 8.94 10.44 -26.46
C TYR A 394 7.68 10.14 -27.27
N SER A 395 6.84 9.22 -26.79
CA SER A 395 5.63 8.75 -27.49
C SER A 395 4.68 9.88 -27.92
N PRO A 396 4.19 10.75 -27.02
CA PRO A 396 3.31 11.84 -27.43
C PRO A 396 4.02 12.89 -28.29
N LEU A 397 5.32 13.15 -28.07
CA LEU A 397 6.10 14.06 -28.92
C LEU A 397 6.16 13.56 -30.36
N ARG A 398 6.44 12.27 -30.54
CA ARG A 398 6.41 11.60 -31.85
C ARG A 398 5.01 11.61 -32.45
N GLN A 399 3.99 11.22 -31.69
CA GLN A 399 2.59 11.15 -32.16
C GLN A 399 2.09 12.49 -32.71
N TYR A 400 2.45 13.59 -32.06
CA TYR A 400 2.04 14.94 -32.45
C TYR A 400 3.08 15.68 -33.30
N ASN A 401 4.10 14.97 -33.81
CA ASN A 401 5.15 15.51 -34.68
C ASN A 401 5.84 16.75 -34.11
N VAL A 402 6.15 16.74 -32.81
CA VAL A 402 6.92 17.81 -32.16
C VAL A 402 8.30 17.88 -32.80
N GLY A 403 8.71 19.08 -33.23
CA GLY A 403 10.02 19.31 -33.79
C GLY A 403 10.22 20.77 -34.22
N LYS A 404 10.92 20.99 -35.33
CA LYS A 404 11.14 22.33 -35.87
C LYS A 404 9.81 23.09 -36.04
N ASN A 405 9.81 24.36 -35.63
CA ASN A 405 8.65 25.25 -35.61
C ASN A 405 7.56 24.90 -34.57
N THR A 406 7.76 23.88 -33.73
CA THR A 406 6.89 23.61 -32.59
C THR A 406 7.35 24.44 -31.39
N ARG A 407 6.50 25.33 -30.88
CA ARG A 407 6.66 25.89 -29.53
C ARG A 407 6.07 24.92 -28.52
N MET A 408 6.93 24.37 -27.68
CA MET A 408 6.62 23.30 -26.75
C MET A 408 6.70 23.81 -25.31
N GLY A 409 5.63 23.64 -24.53
CA GLY A 409 5.64 23.82 -23.08
C GLY A 409 5.89 22.51 -22.35
N VAL A 410 6.75 22.51 -21.33
CA VAL A 410 6.95 21.38 -20.40
C VAL A 410 6.55 21.83 -19.00
N ILE A 411 5.46 21.28 -18.47
CA ILE A 411 5.00 21.61 -17.12
C ILE A 411 5.60 20.63 -16.14
N GLY A 412 6.35 21.16 -15.18
CA GLY A 412 7.11 20.38 -14.20
C GLY A 412 8.46 19.94 -14.74
N LEU A 413 9.52 20.12 -13.94
CA LEU A 413 10.87 19.69 -14.26
C LEU A 413 11.33 18.63 -13.25
N GLY A 414 10.82 17.42 -13.42
CA GLY A 414 11.19 16.21 -12.69
C GLY A 414 11.69 15.11 -13.65
N GLY A 415 11.44 13.84 -13.33
CA GLY A 415 11.85 12.69 -14.15
C GLY A 415 11.31 12.71 -15.58
N LEU A 416 10.01 12.89 -15.76
CA LEU A 416 9.44 13.02 -17.10
C LEU A 416 9.82 14.38 -17.72
N GLY A 417 9.67 15.47 -16.97
CA GLY A 417 9.94 16.82 -17.46
C GLY A 417 11.34 17.00 -18.06
N HIS A 418 12.39 16.50 -17.41
CA HIS A 418 13.75 16.65 -17.94
C HIS A 418 13.94 15.86 -19.26
N MET A 419 13.32 14.69 -19.39
CA MET A 419 13.35 13.92 -20.65
C MET A 419 12.55 14.60 -21.75
N ALA A 420 11.39 15.15 -21.43
CA ALA A 420 10.60 15.94 -22.37
C ALA A 420 11.39 17.14 -22.93
N VAL A 421 12.16 17.84 -22.08
CA VAL A 421 13.06 18.91 -22.54
C VAL A 421 14.14 18.36 -23.47
N LYS A 422 14.87 17.31 -23.07
CA LYS A 422 15.94 16.72 -23.90
C LYS A 422 15.43 16.26 -25.26
N PHE A 423 14.27 15.59 -25.32
CA PHE A 423 13.65 15.17 -26.58
C PHE A 423 13.17 16.34 -27.41
N GLY A 424 12.44 17.30 -26.82
CA GLY A 424 11.96 18.48 -27.54
C GLY A 424 13.11 19.25 -28.19
N VAL A 425 14.20 19.47 -27.45
CA VAL A 425 15.42 20.12 -27.96
C VAL A 425 16.06 19.30 -29.07
N ALA A 426 16.25 17.99 -28.88
CA ALA A 426 16.86 17.12 -29.89
C ALA A 426 16.02 16.99 -31.18
N MET A 427 14.69 17.10 -31.07
CA MET A 427 13.76 17.16 -32.20
C MET A 427 13.70 18.54 -32.88
N GLY A 428 14.29 19.57 -32.25
CA GLY A 428 14.38 20.93 -32.77
C GLY A 428 13.21 21.86 -32.41
N ALA A 429 12.45 21.53 -31.37
CA ALA A 429 11.38 22.38 -30.85
C ALA A 429 11.91 23.58 -30.06
N ASP A 430 11.13 24.66 -30.03
CA ASP A 430 11.33 25.80 -29.14
C ASP A 430 10.73 25.45 -27.77
N VAL A 431 11.55 24.90 -26.87
CA VAL A 431 11.11 24.39 -25.57
C VAL A 431 11.10 25.49 -24.50
N THR A 432 9.98 25.64 -23.81
CA THR A 432 9.79 26.45 -22.61
C THR A 432 9.42 25.58 -21.43
N VAL A 433 10.15 25.69 -20.32
CA VAL A 433 9.79 25.00 -19.08
C VAL A 433 8.87 25.87 -18.23
N ILE A 434 7.83 25.28 -17.65
CA ILE A 434 6.86 25.94 -16.78
C ILE A 434 6.96 25.29 -15.40
N SER A 435 7.24 26.08 -14.36
CA SER A 435 7.41 25.59 -12.99
C SER A 435 6.81 26.51 -11.94
N THR A 436 6.59 26.02 -10.73
CA THR A 436 5.98 26.79 -9.63
C THR A 436 6.95 27.76 -8.95
N SER A 437 8.26 27.60 -9.16
CA SER A 437 9.32 28.43 -8.56
C SER A 437 10.50 28.60 -9.49
N GLU A 438 11.25 29.67 -9.28
CA GLU A 438 12.42 30.07 -10.09
C GLU A 438 13.63 29.12 -9.95
N SER A 439 13.70 28.36 -8.86
CA SER A 439 14.84 27.50 -8.49
C SER A 439 15.26 26.48 -9.56
N LYS A 440 14.38 26.17 -10.52
CA LYS A 440 14.64 25.21 -11.60
C LYS A 440 15.06 25.85 -12.92
N ARG A 441 15.16 27.20 -13.01
CA ARG A 441 15.53 27.90 -14.26
C ARG A 441 16.89 27.46 -14.78
N ASP A 442 17.91 27.46 -13.92
CA ASP A 442 19.27 27.11 -14.35
C ASP A 442 19.35 25.68 -14.89
N ASN A 443 18.64 24.74 -14.26
CA ASN A 443 18.57 23.36 -14.73
C ASN A 443 17.81 23.26 -16.05
N ALA A 444 16.72 23.98 -16.23
CA ALA A 444 16.01 24.05 -17.51
C ALA A 444 16.91 24.57 -18.64
N THR A 445 17.66 25.65 -18.38
CA THR A 445 18.62 26.23 -19.34
C THR A 445 19.74 25.24 -19.67
N LYS A 446 20.32 24.55 -18.67
CA LYS A 446 21.35 23.51 -18.88
C LYS A 446 20.84 22.35 -19.75
N LEU A 447 19.57 21.99 -19.62
CA LEU A 447 18.92 20.97 -20.44
C LEU A 447 18.61 21.45 -21.87
N GLY A 448 18.81 22.74 -22.16
CA GLY A 448 18.60 23.34 -23.48
C GLY A 448 17.25 24.03 -23.67
N ALA A 449 16.46 24.23 -22.61
CA ALA A 449 15.23 25.02 -22.72
C ALA A 449 15.56 26.47 -23.12
N LYS A 450 14.80 27.00 -24.07
CA LYS A 450 14.96 28.36 -24.60
C LYS A 450 14.38 29.42 -23.68
N ALA A 451 13.35 29.06 -22.91
CA ALA A 451 12.69 29.95 -21.97
C ALA A 451 12.20 29.19 -20.74
N PHE A 452 11.85 29.96 -19.70
CA PHE A 452 11.31 29.44 -18.46
C PHE A 452 10.26 30.41 -17.89
N LEU A 453 9.11 29.87 -17.49
CA LEU A 453 7.96 30.60 -16.95
C LEU A 453 7.65 30.12 -15.52
N VAL A 454 7.33 31.07 -14.64
CA VAL A 454 6.84 30.78 -13.29
C VAL A 454 5.32 30.74 -13.31
N SER A 455 4.72 29.59 -13.02
CA SER A 455 3.26 29.38 -13.08
C SER A 455 2.46 30.15 -12.02
N LYS A 456 3.13 30.73 -11.02
CA LYS A 456 2.52 31.60 -10.01
C LYS A 456 2.59 33.09 -10.38
N ASP A 457 3.34 33.43 -11.43
CA ASP A 457 3.46 34.80 -11.92
C ASP A 457 2.40 35.02 -13.01
N ALA A 458 1.34 35.75 -12.64
CA ALA A 458 0.20 36.00 -13.52
C ALA A 458 0.59 36.82 -14.76
N GLU A 459 1.57 37.72 -14.66
CA GLU A 459 2.00 38.55 -15.79
C GLU A 459 2.80 37.71 -16.80
N GLN A 460 3.66 36.80 -16.33
CA GLN A 460 4.35 35.84 -17.19
C GLN A 460 3.38 34.91 -17.92
N LEU A 461 2.39 34.37 -17.22
CA LEU A 461 1.38 33.50 -17.83
C LEU A 461 0.54 34.25 -18.87
N LYS A 462 0.06 35.45 -18.53
CA LYS A 462 -0.71 36.31 -19.44
C LYS A 462 0.09 36.65 -20.71
N GLY A 463 1.38 36.98 -20.56
CA GLY A 463 2.28 37.25 -21.68
C GLY A 463 2.56 36.03 -22.58
N ALA A 464 2.32 34.82 -22.07
CA ALA A 464 2.52 33.56 -22.79
C ALA A 464 1.20 32.93 -23.31
N GLU A 465 0.06 33.61 -23.17
CA GLU A 465 -1.20 33.12 -23.72
C GLU A 465 -1.12 32.91 -25.24
N ASN A 466 -1.76 31.85 -25.73
CA ASN A 466 -1.81 31.52 -27.16
C ASN A 466 -0.45 31.26 -27.83
N SER A 467 0.57 30.85 -27.08
CA SER A 467 1.95 30.78 -27.58
C SER A 467 2.46 29.37 -27.88
N PHE A 468 1.83 28.32 -27.32
CA PHE A 468 2.32 26.94 -27.45
C PHE A 468 1.47 26.10 -28.41
N HIS A 469 2.13 25.38 -29.32
CA HIS A 469 1.47 24.39 -30.18
C HIS A 469 1.26 23.06 -29.45
N PHE A 470 2.13 22.75 -28.49
CA PHE A 470 2.10 21.51 -27.72
C PHE A 470 2.55 21.77 -26.29
N ILE A 471 1.83 21.25 -25.31
CA ILE A 471 2.21 21.25 -23.90
C ILE A 471 2.18 19.81 -23.41
N ILE A 472 3.28 19.37 -22.78
CA ILE A 472 3.32 18.12 -22.02
C ILE A 472 3.30 18.44 -20.52
N ASP A 473 2.34 17.83 -19.85
CA ASP A 473 2.11 18.00 -18.43
C ASP A 473 2.60 16.77 -17.66
N THR A 474 3.67 16.98 -16.90
CA THR A 474 4.37 15.93 -16.16
C THR A 474 4.09 15.96 -14.65
N VAL A 475 3.13 16.77 -14.21
CA VAL A 475 2.84 16.98 -12.78
C VAL A 475 1.97 15.85 -12.24
N SER A 476 2.45 15.13 -11.22
CA SER A 476 1.77 14.02 -10.55
C SER A 476 0.90 14.44 -9.35
N ALA A 477 0.63 15.74 -9.20
CA ALA A 477 -0.13 16.32 -8.10
C ALA A 477 -1.24 17.25 -8.60
N PRO A 478 -2.28 17.54 -7.80
CA PRO A 478 -3.32 18.50 -8.17
C PRO A 478 -2.72 19.88 -8.46
N HIS A 479 -3.08 20.46 -9.61
CA HIS A 479 -2.60 21.76 -10.05
C HIS A 479 -3.59 22.41 -11.04
N ASP A 480 -3.37 23.68 -11.36
CA ASP A 480 -4.26 24.47 -12.21
C ASP A 480 -4.06 24.16 -13.70
N VAL A 481 -4.76 23.13 -14.18
CA VAL A 481 -4.73 22.70 -15.59
C VAL A 481 -5.38 23.75 -16.51
N VAL A 482 -6.41 24.46 -16.04
CA VAL A 482 -7.18 25.41 -16.87
C VAL A 482 -6.30 26.58 -17.32
N SER A 483 -5.55 27.18 -16.40
CA SER A 483 -4.61 28.25 -16.75
C SER A 483 -3.54 27.78 -17.73
N MET A 484 -3.10 26.52 -17.62
CA MET A 484 -2.10 25.97 -18.52
C MET A 484 -2.65 25.69 -19.92
N ILE A 485 -3.91 25.23 -20.04
CA ILE A 485 -4.59 25.08 -21.34
C ILE A 485 -4.70 26.44 -22.05
N ASN A 486 -4.90 27.54 -21.31
CA ASN A 486 -4.98 28.88 -21.91
C ASN A 486 -3.67 29.34 -22.56
N LEU A 487 -2.52 28.74 -22.23
CA LEU A 487 -1.26 29.02 -22.89
C LEU A 487 -1.17 28.44 -24.31
N LEU A 488 -2.04 27.47 -24.65
CA LEU A 488 -2.09 26.89 -25.98
C LEU A 488 -2.58 27.88 -27.03
N SER A 489 -1.93 27.84 -28.19
CA SER A 489 -2.41 28.46 -29.42
C SER A 489 -3.69 27.77 -29.92
N PHE A 490 -4.33 28.36 -30.93
CA PHE A 490 -5.43 27.69 -31.65
C PHE A 490 -5.02 26.29 -32.10
N GLN A 491 -5.86 25.29 -31.79
CA GLN A 491 -5.62 23.85 -32.02
C GLN A 491 -4.39 23.26 -31.34
N GLY A 492 -3.86 23.92 -30.31
CA GLY A 492 -2.76 23.38 -29.53
C GLY A 492 -3.15 22.10 -28.78
N VAL A 493 -2.15 21.29 -28.46
CA VAL A 493 -2.33 20.01 -27.77
C VAL A 493 -1.87 20.13 -26.32
N TYR A 494 -2.72 19.75 -25.38
CA TYR A 494 -2.39 19.54 -23.97
C TYR A 494 -2.32 18.04 -23.70
N CYS A 495 -1.11 17.49 -23.54
CA CYS A 495 -0.88 16.08 -23.29
C CYS A 495 -0.53 15.82 -21.82
N MET A 496 -1.44 15.18 -21.10
CA MET A 496 -1.23 14.76 -19.71
C MET A 496 -0.50 13.42 -19.65
N VAL A 497 0.64 13.40 -18.97
CA VAL A 497 1.39 12.19 -18.65
C VAL A 497 1.65 12.04 -17.14
N GLY A 498 1.43 13.11 -16.37
CA GLY A 498 1.38 13.06 -14.90
C GLY A 498 0.08 12.40 -14.40
N ALA A 499 0.21 11.52 -13.40
CA ALA A 499 -0.91 10.79 -12.81
C ALA A 499 -1.29 11.36 -11.43
N SER A 500 -2.09 12.43 -11.42
CA SER A 500 -2.67 12.97 -10.19
C SER A 500 -3.70 11.99 -9.58
N PRO A 501 -3.73 11.81 -8.25
CA PRO A 501 -4.74 10.97 -7.59
C PRO A 501 -6.14 11.63 -7.57
N LYS A 502 -6.25 12.91 -7.92
CA LYS A 502 -7.53 13.65 -7.97
C LYS A 502 -7.97 13.91 -9.42
N PRO A 503 -9.28 13.85 -9.72
CA PRO A 503 -9.83 14.25 -11.01
C PRO A 503 -9.47 15.69 -11.39
N VAL A 504 -9.36 15.94 -12.70
CA VAL A 504 -9.16 17.28 -13.27
C VAL A 504 -10.49 17.82 -13.78
N GLU A 505 -10.88 19.01 -13.34
CA GLU A 505 -12.08 19.71 -13.80
C GLU A 505 -11.73 20.71 -14.90
N ILE A 506 -12.38 20.59 -16.06
CA ILE A 506 -12.15 21.48 -17.22
C ILE A 506 -13.48 22.11 -17.62
N PRO A 507 -13.64 23.45 -17.48
CA PRO A 507 -14.84 24.13 -17.94
C PRO A 507 -14.99 24.03 -19.47
N THR A 508 -16.18 23.67 -19.96
CA THR A 508 -16.44 23.46 -21.39
C THR A 508 -16.06 24.65 -22.26
N PHE A 509 -16.26 25.88 -21.78
CA PHE A 509 -15.92 27.09 -22.53
C PHE A 509 -14.43 27.20 -22.88
N VAL A 510 -13.54 26.64 -22.05
CA VAL A 510 -12.09 26.58 -22.33
C VAL A 510 -11.81 25.75 -23.58
N LEU A 511 -12.62 24.70 -23.82
CA LEU A 511 -12.50 23.82 -24.98
C LEU A 511 -13.14 24.42 -26.25
N LEU A 512 -14.08 25.36 -26.13
CA LEU A 512 -14.81 25.91 -27.28
C LEU A 512 -14.02 26.95 -28.08
N PHE A 513 -13.33 27.88 -27.41
CA PHE A 513 -12.78 29.07 -28.08
C PHE A 513 -11.49 28.81 -28.87
N LYS A 514 -10.64 27.86 -28.44
CA LYS A 514 -9.35 27.56 -29.10
C LYS A 514 -9.30 26.21 -29.78
N ARG A 515 -10.36 25.40 -29.66
CA ARG A 515 -10.38 23.99 -30.08
C ARG A 515 -9.12 23.22 -29.61
N PRO A 516 -8.70 23.34 -28.33
CA PRO A 516 -7.53 22.62 -27.87
C PRO A 516 -7.81 21.11 -27.89
N ILE A 517 -6.75 20.33 -28.08
CA ILE A 517 -6.80 18.87 -27.93
C ILE A 517 -6.27 18.57 -26.54
N VAL A 518 -7.16 18.23 -25.60
CA VAL A 518 -6.75 17.73 -24.28
C VAL A 518 -6.75 16.21 -24.32
N THR A 519 -5.59 15.60 -24.06
CA THR A 519 -5.38 14.16 -24.21
C THR A 519 -4.46 13.61 -23.13
N GLY A 520 -4.38 12.29 -23.03
CA GLY A 520 -3.38 11.60 -22.22
C GLY A 520 -2.52 10.67 -23.06
N SER A 521 -1.32 10.36 -22.59
CA SER A 521 -0.46 9.32 -23.17
C SER A 521 0.10 8.40 -22.09
N LEU A 522 0.11 7.10 -22.35
CA LEU A 522 0.57 6.07 -21.42
C LEU A 522 1.76 5.38 -22.06
N ILE A 523 2.95 5.48 -21.45
CA ILE A 523 4.20 4.83 -21.88
C ILE A 523 4.41 4.86 -23.41
N GLY A 524 4.80 3.75 -24.03
CA GLY A 524 4.77 3.52 -25.47
C GLY A 524 4.76 2.02 -25.77
N GLY A 525 4.46 1.66 -27.01
CA GLY A 525 4.50 0.26 -27.44
C GLY A 525 5.93 -0.23 -27.63
N MET A 526 6.16 -1.54 -27.63
CA MET A 526 7.53 -2.09 -27.58
C MET A 526 8.39 -1.68 -28.78
N LYS A 527 7.77 -1.57 -29.96
CA LYS A 527 8.43 -1.05 -31.17
C LYS A 527 8.88 0.39 -30.98
N GLU A 528 8.02 1.23 -30.44
CA GLU A 528 8.29 2.65 -30.20
C GLU A 528 9.33 2.84 -29.08
N THR A 529 9.34 1.98 -28.06
CA THR A 529 10.39 1.96 -27.04
C THR A 529 11.76 1.70 -27.65
N GLN A 530 11.87 0.76 -28.60
CA GLN A 530 13.14 0.54 -29.32
C GLN A 530 13.51 1.75 -30.19
N GLU A 531 12.56 2.32 -30.94
CA GLU A 531 12.79 3.55 -31.73
C GLU A 531 13.31 4.71 -30.86
N MET A 532 12.76 4.88 -29.65
CA MET A 532 13.21 5.88 -28.68
C MET A 532 14.63 5.60 -28.17
N LEU A 533 14.95 4.35 -27.83
CA LEU A 533 16.31 3.98 -27.40
C LEU A 533 17.34 4.23 -28.52
N ASP A 534 17.00 3.88 -29.76
CA ASP A 534 17.86 4.11 -30.92
C ASP A 534 18.06 5.62 -31.18
N PHE A 535 17.01 6.43 -31.00
CA PHE A 535 17.10 7.89 -31.03
C PHE A 535 18.03 8.41 -29.93
N CYS A 536 17.88 7.93 -28.70
CA CYS A 536 18.77 8.27 -27.59
C CYS A 536 20.23 7.91 -27.89
N GLY A 537 20.47 6.71 -28.45
CA GLY A 537 21.80 6.28 -28.88
C GLY A 537 22.39 7.22 -29.93
N LYS A 538 21.61 7.61 -30.94
CA LYS A 538 22.07 8.52 -32.00
C LYS A 538 22.40 9.93 -31.48
N HIS A 539 21.64 10.42 -30.51
CA HIS A 539 21.75 11.78 -30.00
C HIS A 539 22.55 11.90 -28.69
N GLY A 540 23.04 10.79 -28.14
CA GLY A 540 23.76 10.77 -26.87
C GLY A 540 22.87 11.18 -25.68
N ILE A 541 21.58 10.86 -25.73
CA ILE A 541 20.63 11.22 -24.68
C ILE A 541 20.58 10.11 -23.63
N THR A 542 20.87 10.49 -22.38
CA THR A 542 20.64 9.68 -21.19
C THR A 542 19.91 10.51 -20.14
N CYS A 543 19.37 9.83 -19.12
CA CYS A 543 18.89 10.53 -17.93
C CYS A 543 20.06 11.05 -17.08
N GLU A 544 19.82 12.12 -16.33
CA GLU A 544 20.72 12.53 -15.24
C GLU A 544 20.39 11.69 -14.01
N ILE A 545 21.40 11.04 -13.42
CA ILE A 545 21.19 9.99 -12.43
C ILE A 545 22.05 10.19 -11.17
N GLU A 546 21.48 9.86 -10.01
CA GLU A 546 22.20 9.59 -8.76
C GLU A 546 22.15 8.09 -8.48
N LYS A 547 23.30 7.42 -8.42
CA LYS A 547 23.37 6.00 -8.04
C LYS A 547 23.28 5.85 -6.54
N ILE A 548 22.47 4.91 -6.09
CA ILE A 548 22.36 4.47 -4.72
C ILE A 548 22.68 2.98 -4.62
N GLU A 549 23.15 2.57 -3.45
CA GLU A 549 23.39 1.16 -3.16
C GLU A 549 22.06 0.39 -3.05
N ALA A 550 22.07 -0.86 -3.49
CA ALA A 550 20.94 -1.77 -3.39
C ALA A 550 20.71 -2.29 -1.97
N THR A 551 20.23 -1.42 -1.08
CA THR A 551 19.81 -1.80 0.28
C THR A 551 18.40 -1.31 0.57
N PRO A 552 17.64 -2.00 1.43
CA PRO A 552 16.30 -1.55 1.80
C PRO A 552 16.28 -0.12 2.36
N GLU A 553 17.29 0.25 3.15
CA GLU A 553 17.42 1.57 3.74
C GLU A 553 17.59 2.65 2.67
N GLN A 554 18.49 2.44 1.71
CA GLN A 554 18.74 3.39 0.63
C GLN A 554 17.53 3.54 -0.31
N ILE A 555 16.80 2.45 -0.58
CA ILE A 555 15.57 2.52 -1.38
C ILE A 555 14.51 3.38 -0.66
N ASN A 556 14.30 3.18 0.64
CA ASN A 556 13.34 3.99 1.41
C ASN A 556 13.75 5.48 1.43
N VAL A 557 15.04 5.77 1.64
CA VAL A 557 15.57 7.14 1.59
C VAL A 557 15.38 7.75 0.20
N ALA A 558 15.60 6.98 -0.86
CA ALA A 558 15.37 7.44 -2.23
C ALA A 558 13.89 7.74 -2.48
N TYR A 559 12.96 6.90 -2.00
CA TYR A 559 11.52 7.15 -2.12
C TYR A 559 11.12 8.48 -1.47
N ASP A 560 11.57 8.71 -0.22
CA ASP A 560 11.26 9.94 0.51
C ASP A 560 11.85 11.19 -0.15
N ARG A 561 13.06 11.09 -0.72
CA ARG A 561 13.67 12.22 -1.42
C ARG A 561 13.03 12.45 -2.80
N THR A 562 12.64 11.41 -3.53
CA THR A 562 11.92 11.51 -4.81
C THR A 562 10.59 12.25 -4.61
N LEU A 563 9.84 11.96 -3.54
CA LEU A 563 8.61 12.69 -3.19
C LEU A 563 8.87 14.17 -2.86
N LYS A 564 10.04 14.50 -2.33
CA LYS A 564 10.47 15.89 -2.08
C LYS A 564 11.01 16.59 -3.33
N SER A 565 10.93 15.95 -4.50
CA SER A 565 11.49 16.44 -5.77
C SER A 565 13.01 16.68 -5.73
N ASP A 566 13.71 15.99 -4.84
CA ASP A 566 15.16 16.06 -4.66
C ASP A 566 15.83 14.96 -5.52
N LEU A 567 16.13 15.29 -6.79
CA LEU A 567 16.89 14.49 -7.79
C LEU A 567 16.37 13.07 -8.16
N LEU A 568 16.79 12.59 -9.34
CA LEU A 568 16.47 11.27 -9.89
C LEU A 568 17.48 10.22 -9.39
N LYS A 569 16.97 9.09 -8.86
CA LYS A 569 17.77 8.11 -8.10
C LYS A 569 17.60 6.70 -8.60
N TYR A 570 18.69 5.92 -8.55
CA TYR A 570 18.77 4.62 -9.21
C TYR A 570 19.47 3.60 -8.35
N LEU A 571 18.92 2.39 -8.33
CA LEU A 571 19.47 1.27 -7.61
C LEU A 571 20.58 0.62 -8.44
N SER A 572 21.81 0.60 -7.91
CA SER A 572 22.90 -0.21 -8.45
C SER A 572 22.88 -1.58 -7.79
N LEU A 573 22.43 -2.59 -8.53
CA LEU A 573 22.44 -4.00 -8.12
C LEU A 573 23.76 -4.59 -8.63
N ASP A 574 24.89 -4.19 -8.04
CA ASP A 574 26.19 -4.72 -8.47
C ASP A 574 26.34 -6.17 -7.97
N ALA A 575 26.00 -7.13 -8.84
CA ALA A 575 25.93 -8.57 -8.55
C ALA A 575 27.31 -9.29 -8.62
N ALA A 576 28.41 -8.56 -8.52
CA ALA A 576 29.77 -9.13 -8.60
C ALA A 576 30.40 -9.49 -7.24
N ALA A 577 29.73 -9.26 -6.11
CA ALA A 577 30.28 -9.64 -4.80
C ALA A 577 29.38 -10.67 -4.08
N PRO A 578 29.91 -11.86 -3.69
CA PRO A 578 29.28 -12.61 -2.61
C PRO A 578 29.32 -11.71 -1.38
N LEU A 579 28.16 -11.44 -0.76
CA LEU A 579 28.03 -10.64 0.46
C LEU A 579 29.22 -10.88 1.42
N PRO A 580 30.05 -9.87 1.73
CA PRO A 580 30.98 -9.99 2.85
C PRO A 580 30.74 -8.90 3.90
N CYS A 581 30.94 -9.32 5.14
CA CYS A 581 30.89 -8.52 6.34
C CYS A 581 31.95 -7.39 6.37
N VAL A 582 31.52 -6.26 6.95
CA VAL A 582 32.21 -5.33 7.87
C VAL A 582 33.70 -4.99 7.65
N GLY A 583 33.96 -3.69 7.43
CA GLY A 583 35.21 -3.01 7.76
C GLY A 583 34.95 -1.55 8.17
N ILE A 584 35.21 -1.22 9.44
CA ILE A 584 35.00 0.10 10.08
C ILE A 584 36.30 0.90 10.05
N THR A 585 36.24 2.21 9.74
CA THR A 585 37.13 3.23 10.34
C THR A 585 36.39 4.55 10.58
N THR A 586 35.93 4.68 11.83
CA THR A 586 35.98 5.84 12.75
C THR A 586 35.76 7.27 12.23
N TYR A 587 34.66 7.90 12.67
CA TYR A 587 34.68 9.01 13.64
C TYR A 587 33.34 9.05 14.43
N SER A 588 33.44 9.04 15.76
CA SER A 588 32.38 9.35 16.73
C SER A 588 32.93 10.47 17.64
N PRO A 589 32.10 11.32 18.27
CA PRO A 589 31.45 10.91 19.52
C PRO A 589 29.98 11.35 19.72
N LEU A 590 29.19 10.39 20.21
CA LEU A 590 28.20 10.47 21.31
C LEU A 590 26.92 11.33 21.17
N ARG A 591 25.76 10.66 21.00
CA ARG A 591 24.81 10.36 22.12
C ARG A 591 23.66 9.41 21.75
N GLN A 592 23.68 8.26 22.45
CA GLN A 592 22.60 7.45 23.05
C GLN A 592 21.32 7.08 22.26
N TYR A 593 21.26 5.78 21.95
CA TYR A 593 20.14 4.82 22.02
C TYR A 593 18.70 5.34 21.81
N ASN A 594 18.01 4.77 20.80
CA ASN A 594 16.84 3.95 21.12
C ASN A 594 16.47 2.92 20.04
N VAL A 595 16.18 1.72 20.54
CA VAL A 595 15.90 0.48 19.81
C VAL A 595 14.49 0.50 19.23
N GLY A 596 14.40 0.39 17.90
CA GLY A 596 13.54 -0.55 17.14
C GLY A 596 12.01 -0.56 17.28
N LYS A 597 11.39 -1.22 16.30
CA LYS A 597 10.00 -1.73 16.17
C LYS A 597 9.08 -0.96 15.20
N ASN A 598 8.53 -1.64 14.19
CA ASN A 598 7.25 -1.41 13.46
C ASN A 598 7.33 -1.95 12.04
N THR A 599 6.53 -2.87 11.52
CA THR A 599 5.36 -3.61 12.00
C THR A 599 4.21 -2.72 12.50
N ARG A 600 3.20 -2.61 11.65
CA ARG A 600 1.83 -2.25 11.97
C ARG A 600 1.01 -3.19 11.10
N MET A 601 0.52 -4.27 11.67
CA MET A 601 -0.77 -4.26 12.39
C MET A 601 -1.72 -3.25 11.79
N GLY A 602 -2.81 -3.77 11.20
CA GLY A 602 -3.94 -3.04 10.69
C GLY A 602 -4.13 -1.73 11.43
N VAL A 603 -3.76 -0.69 10.73
CA VAL A 603 -4.11 0.63 11.13
C VAL A 603 -5.59 0.71 10.79
N ILE A 604 -6.41 0.93 11.81
CA ILE A 604 -7.74 1.51 11.65
C ILE A 604 -7.62 2.55 10.54
N SER A 605 -8.32 2.37 9.42
CA SER A 605 -8.23 3.35 8.34
C SER A 605 -8.51 4.73 8.92
N LEU A 606 -7.95 5.78 8.32
CA LEU A 606 -8.36 7.14 8.65
C LEU A 606 -9.86 7.34 8.47
N ASP A 607 -10.55 6.43 7.77
CA ASP A 607 -12.02 6.36 7.69
C ASP A 607 -12.66 5.70 8.92
N GLY A 608 -11.97 4.82 9.65
CA GLY A 608 -12.43 4.24 10.91
C GLY A 608 -12.14 5.13 12.13
N LEU A 609 -11.00 5.83 12.14
CA LEU A 609 -10.72 6.94 13.08
C LEU A 609 -11.55 8.17 12.73
N GLY A 610 -11.81 8.39 11.44
CA GLY A 610 -12.74 9.38 10.91
C GLY A 610 -14.18 9.03 11.26
N HIS A 611 -14.64 7.79 11.06
CA HIS A 611 -15.97 7.33 11.50
C HIS A 611 -16.09 7.35 13.02
N MET A 612 -15.05 6.99 13.77
CA MET A 612 -15.08 7.10 15.23
C MET A 612 -15.05 8.55 15.67
N ALA A 613 -14.24 9.44 15.08
CA ALA A 613 -14.22 10.87 15.39
C ALA A 613 -15.47 11.61 14.91
N VAL A 614 -16.11 11.15 13.83
CA VAL A 614 -17.37 11.64 13.29
C VAL A 614 -18.53 11.09 14.10
N LYS A 615 -18.55 9.81 14.51
CA LYS A 615 -19.57 9.27 15.43
C LYS A 615 -19.39 9.82 16.85
N PHE A 616 -18.16 10.06 17.31
CA PHE A 616 -17.81 10.75 18.56
C PHE A 616 -18.17 12.23 18.48
N GLY A 617 -17.90 12.88 17.35
CA GLY A 617 -18.34 14.24 17.03
C GLY A 617 -19.85 14.37 16.88
N ILE A 618 -20.54 13.38 16.33
CA ILE A 618 -22.01 13.31 16.22
C ILE A 618 -22.63 12.99 17.59
N ALA A 619 -22.03 12.14 18.41
CA ALA A 619 -22.50 11.90 19.78
C ALA A 619 -22.29 13.13 20.67
N ILE A 620 -21.14 13.80 20.55
CA ILE A 620 -20.86 15.10 21.18
C ILE A 620 -21.80 16.17 20.63
N CYS A 621 -22.01 16.27 19.32
CA CYS A 621 -22.95 17.22 18.72
C CYS A 621 -24.39 16.88 19.07
N ALA A 622 -24.80 15.62 19.19
CA ALA A 622 -26.14 15.23 19.59
C ALA A 622 -26.37 15.53 21.08
N HIS A 623 -25.37 15.32 21.95
CA HIS A 623 -25.43 15.70 23.35
C HIS A 623 -25.37 17.21 23.54
N ILE A 624 -24.49 17.93 22.86
CA ILE A 624 -24.47 19.41 22.83
C ILE A 624 -25.78 19.93 22.27
N THR A 625 -26.32 19.36 21.19
CA THR A 625 -27.61 19.79 20.62
C THR A 625 -28.75 19.51 21.58
N VAL A 626 -28.78 18.37 22.27
CA VAL A 626 -29.79 18.10 23.32
C VAL A 626 -29.64 19.09 24.48
N ILE A 627 -28.43 19.40 24.94
CA ILE A 627 -28.14 20.39 25.98
C ILE A 627 -28.56 21.79 25.53
N SER A 628 -28.15 22.23 24.33
CA SER A 628 -28.50 23.54 23.74
C SER A 628 -29.99 23.66 23.40
N THR A 629 -30.66 22.57 23.06
CA THR A 629 -32.12 22.56 22.83
C THR A 629 -32.88 22.59 24.15
N LEU A 630 -32.32 22.04 25.23
CA LEU A 630 -32.86 22.15 26.58
C LEU A 630 -32.60 23.54 27.19
N GLU A 631 -31.43 24.14 26.94
CA GLU A 631 -31.09 25.52 27.31
C GLU A 631 -31.92 26.55 26.50
N SER A 632 -32.14 26.36 25.20
CA SER A 632 -32.95 27.29 24.40
C SER A 632 -34.45 27.17 24.68
N LYS A 633 -34.95 25.97 25.01
CA LYS A 633 -36.31 25.79 25.53
C LYS A 633 -36.46 26.37 26.94
N HIS A 634 -35.40 26.35 27.75
CA HIS A 634 -35.37 27.03 29.04
C HIS A 634 -35.45 28.55 28.87
N ASP A 635 -34.61 29.17 28.03
CA ASP A 635 -34.64 30.61 27.76
C ASP A 635 -35.96 31.11 27.17
N ASN A 636 -36.63 30.28 26.34
CA ASN A 636 -37.97 30.59 25.85
C ASN A 636 -39.07 30.36 26.90
N ALA A 637 -38.90 29.40 27.82
CA ALA A 637 -39.85 29.17 28.91
C ALA A 637 -39.73 30.21 30.04
N THR A 638 -38.53 30.69 30.38
CA THR A 638 -38.31 31.82 31.29
C THR A 638 -38.76 33.15 30.67
N LYS A 639 -38.63 33.34 29.35
CA LYS A 639 -39.19 34.51 28.65
C LYS A 639 -40.72 34.49 28.52
N LEU A 640 -41.35 33.32 28.37
CA LEU A 640 -42.82 33.21 28.39
C LEU A 640 -43.38 33.31 29.81
N GLY A 641 -42.71 32.76 30.83
CA GLY A 641 -43.12 32.84 32.23
C GLY A 641 -42.92 34.23 32.87
N ALA A 642 -42.08 35.09 32.29
CA ALA A 642 -41.95 36.49 32.67
C ALA A 642 -42.96 37.43 31.97
N LYS A 643 -43.88 36.88 31.15
CA LYS A 643 -44.92 37.62 30.42
C LYS A 643 -46.35 37.10 30.65
N VAL A 644 -46.56 36.28 31.68
CA VAL A 644 -47.89 35.88 32.18
C VAL A 644 -48.00 36.21 33.67
#